data_AF-A0A4S2FEK1-F1
#
_entry.id   AF-A0A4S2FEK1-F1
#
_cell.length_a   1.000
_cell.length_b   1.000
_cell.length_c   1.000
_cell.angle_alpha   90.00
_cell.angle_beta   90.00
_cell.angle_gamma   90.00
#
_symmetry.space_group_name_H-M   'P 1'
#
loop_
_entity.id
_entity.type
_entity.pdbx_description
1 polymer ?
#
loop_
_entity_poly.entity_id
_entity_poly.type
_entity_poly.pdbx_seq_one_letter_code
_entity_poly.pdbx_strand_id
1 'polypeptide(L)'
;MSNIEAYIQALEASSNQINLVAELLEELSSYSVIKISEKRVLVAKAFFKLLQYCQKMYNGNVPNETIEEILRVFINIENMVSEITEEEDNSNMMIMRFLHELKMYNKGEKIFSINQDKYPIQYLELLLKELDSIYFVFEIKKDSEYIFPLHKMIVNVVENFKFIDNSIGLYQIRILQLAVKLFKDNIDEQKALKALKEKCNLKFIQYLSVNCEIIDTSDLLNYQKNGVMTFYDKNNGNILIRHRDKNYFIADYSTEKNIFVEKDHAGSIIGYFYEYQLNKNDQLTDYSDILKDEEGRKIFLNLIYNNSSYNVLLDKMIVKGNEGKYRLTNPFCFNDEFIIKGRLREKFGKCYQKNELLDALSNYRCSALKISTSNIMNRVSLGLGFLLLEREKIDINALKIDSFSEDDWFQIQLIKNWVMASSNPLDSLKFIITEWYRENEYCKNILSNRNHVNLQDHEIDVLDFYPLKSGVDWVFEILGYENQKDIYVLKGDVEEKDEGMYFLKINLGRSVYTKQLLKIINKEVLEIKFEDIEDCDQILEDQYSETYFVLYDSKNKKYATYDQKFLKVLSAFIDIQQKNELTLETVSKITKQMYSEIKKMMSLHQEALAEGNEKFFCDFDSQVYYRLIHNMLWSKVNFAKIDNYLNIFLGHQCLSFENINHDEKFMRTDSNTLYIPKDKRDCDSVLVRVYEKYLKSKRCRETNDLYDENIELKDGTYFHNENRINKIVFLCDNFENGSATIRMLKAYLDIEDVRDKSKLERAKQKCQKYYVLGKRECEIKISDIISKNNCSIEIHSFYGTSEGKKKIESFLEENNLKNCKISYRHEILSKSQRIKNDIEIIWPNKKEISCYTVIREFNMPKINAFPEAMLKDSRKAICMFVMKREL
;
A
#
# COMPACT_ATOMS: atom_id res chain seq x y z
N MET A 1 10.13 -25.91 25.02
CA MET A 1 8.80 -25.36 24.69
C MET A 1 7.79 -26.47 24.92
N SER A 2 6.73 -26.18 25.67
CA SER A 2 5.66 -27.16 25.86
C SER A 2 4.85 -27.31 24.56
N ASN A 3 4.31 -28.50 24.28
CA ASN A 3 3.53 -28.78 23.05
C ASN A 3 2.41 -27.74 22.81
N ILE A 4 1.76 -27.28 23.88
CA ILE A 4 0.72 -26.22 23.87
C ILE A 4 1.25 -24.87 23.38
N GLU A 5 2.47 -24.46 23.72
CA GLU A 5 3.03 -23.16 23.28
C GLU A 5 3.19 -23.11 21.76
N ALA A 6 3.58 -24.23 21.16
CA ALA A 6 3.68 -24.36 19.71
C ALA A 6 2.30 -24.25 19.04
N TYR A 7 1.27 -24.86 19.61
CA TYR A 7 -0.11 -24.71 19.13
C TYR A 7 -0.62 -23.27 19.22
N ILE A 8 -0.35 -22.56 20.32
CA ILE A 8 -0.72 -21.14 20.46
C ILE A 8 -0.05 -20.29 19.36
N GLN A 9 1.25 -20.47 19.13
CA GLN A 9 1.97 -19.76 18.07
C GLN A 9 1.42 -20.10 16.69
N ALA A 10 1.08 -21.37 16.45
CA ALA A 10 0.52 -21.82 15.17
C ALA A 10 -0.89 -21.25 14.90
N LEU A 11 -1.74 -21.17 15.92
CA LEU A 11 -3.04 -20.50 15.87
C LEU A 11 -2.90 -19.00 15.55
N GLU A 12 -1.87 -18.35 16.08
CA GLU A 12 -1.60 -16.92 15.87
C GLU A 12 -1.02 -16.62 14.47
N ALA A 13 -0.23 -17.55 13.90
CA ALA A 13 0.43 -17.39 12.60
C ALA A 13 -0.41 -17.81 11.39
N SER A 14 -1.38 -18.72 11.56
CA SER A 14 -2.05 -19.39 10.44
C SER A 14 -3.44 -18.79 10.13
N SER A 15 -3.82 -18.76 8.85
CA SER A 15 -5.21 -18.62 8.42
C SER A 15 -5.67 -19.94 7.77
N ASN A 16 -6.60 -20.64 8.42
CA ASN A 16 -7.38 -21.78 7.89
C ASN A 16 -6.68 -23.17 7.84
N GLN A 17 -6.31 -23.74 8.99
CA GLN A 17 -5.89 -25.16 9.12
C GLN A 17 -6.85 -25.94 10.04
N ILE A 18 -7.71 -26.79 9.47
CA ILE A 18 -8.68 -27.63 10.23
C ILE A 18 -7.96 -28.57 11.19
N ASN A 19 -6.87 -29.19 10.73
CA ASN A 19 -6.13 -30.19 11.51
C ASN A 19 -5.62 -29.62 12.85
N LEU A 20 -5.27 -28.33 12.88
CA LEU A 20 -4.76 -27.68 14.07
C LEU A 20 -5.81 -27.58 15.19
N VAL A 21 -7.09 -27.44 14.83
CA VAL A 21 -8.23 -27.42 15.76
C VAL A 21 -8.40 -28.80 16.40
N ALA A 22 -8.44 -29.85 15.58
CA ALA A 22 -8.60 -31.22 16.05
C ALA A 22 -7.43 -31.68 16.93
N GLU A 23 -6.18 -31.41 16.50
CA GLU A 23 -4.98 -31.77 17.26
C GLU A 23 -4.92 -31.08 18.63
N LEU A 24 -5.27 -29.79 18.71
CA LEU A 24 -5.29 -29.08 19.99
C LEU A 24 -6.44 -29.55 20.90
N LEU A 25 -7.61 -29.88 20.33
CA LEU A 25 -8.72 -30.46 21.09
C LEU A 25 -8.34 -31.83 21.67
N GLU A 26 -7.67 -32.67 20.90
CA GLU A 26 -7.17 -33.97 21.35
C GLU A 26 -6.09 -33.83 22.43
N GLU A 27 -5.10 -32.95 22.22
CA GLU A 27 -4.05 -32.66 23.21
C GLU A 27 -4.66 -32.17 24.52
N LEU A 28 -5.58 -31.19 24.50
CA LEU A 28 -6.23 -30.69 25.72
C LEU A 28 -7.12 -31.74 26.39
N SER A 29 -7.77 -32.62 25.62
CA SER A 29 -8.55 -33.74 26.15
C SER A 29 -7.68 -34.78 26.87
N SER A 30 -6.43 -34.94 26.45
CA SER A 30 -5.48 -35.92 27.02
C SER A 30 -4.87 -35.50 28.37
N TYR A 31 -5.09 -34.25 28.82
CA TYR A 31 -4.41 -33.73 30.00
C TYR A 31 -5.05 -34.28 31.28
N SER A 32 -4.20 -34.81 32.17
CA SER A 32 -4.62 -35.20 33.51
C SER A 32 -4.89 -33.98 34.39
N VAL A 33 -5.70 -34.16 35.44
CA VAL A 33 -6.03 -33.10 36.42
C VAL A 33 -4.76 -32.44 36.99
N ILE A 34 -3.72 -33.24 37.29
CA ILE A 34 -2.42 -32.74 37.79
C ILE A 34 -1.77 -31.81 36.75
N LYS A 35 -1.73 -32.23 35.48
CA LYS A 35 -1.11 -31.46 34.40
C LYS A 35 -1.88 -30.18 34.07
N ILE A 36 -3.21 -30.20 34.20
CA ILE A 36 -4.06 -29.00 34.09
C ILE A 36 -3.74 -28.05 35.25
N SER A 37 -3.66 -28.57 36.47
CA SER A 37 -3.36 -27.77 37.67
C SER A 37 -1.98 -27.13 37.65
N GLU A 38 -0.98 -27.77 37.06
CA GLU A 38 0.38 -27.21 36.91
C GLU A 38 0.47 -26.13 35.81
N LYS A 39 -0.46 -26.14 34.84
CA LYS A 39 -0.39 -25.32 33.62
C LYS A 39 -1.64 -24.50 33.36
N ARG A 40 -2.40 -24.13 34.40
CA ARG A 40 -3.73 -23.50 34.29
C ARG A 40 -3.74 -22.30 33.35
N VAL A 41 -2.79 -21.36 33.51
CA VAL A 41 -2.67 -20.16 32.68
C VAL A 41 -2.48 -20.50 31.19
N LEU A 42 -1.61 -21.46 30.89
CA LEU A 42 -1.32 -21.91 29.53
C LEU A 42 -2.51 -22.63 28.91
N VAL A 43 -3.18 -23.49 29.67
CA VAL A 43 -4.39 -24.22 29.24
C VAL A 43 -5.53 -23.25 28.93
N ALA A 44 -5.78 -22.28 29.82
CA ALA A 44 -6.79 -21.24 29.61
C ALA A 44 -6.50 -20.41 28.35
N LYS A 45 -5.23 -20.01 28.16
CA LYS A 45 -4.80 -19.26 26.96
C LYS A 45 -5.01 -20.09 25.69
N ALA A 46 -4.63 -21.37 25.70
CA ALA A 46 -4.75 -22.26 24.54
C ALA A 46 -6.22 -22.48 24.15
N PHE A 47 -7.07 -22.78 25.13
CA PHE A 47 -8.50 -22.98 24.89
C PHE A 47 -9.17 -21.70 24.39
N PHE A 48 -8.88 -20.54 24.98
CA PHE A 48 -9.44 -19.28 24.52
C PHE A 48 -9.00 -18.94 23.08
N LYS A 49 -7.72 -19.13 22.75
CA LYS A 49 -7.20 -18.94 21.38
C LYS A 49 -7.84 -19.89 20.37
N LEU A 50 -8.09 -21.14 20.78
CA LEU A 50 -8.82 -22.11 19.97
C LEU A 50 -10.23 -21.60 19.64
N LEU A 51 -10.99 -21.12 20.62
CA LEU A 51 -12.33 -20.56 20.39
C LEU A 51 -12.29 -19.37 19.41
N GLN A 52 -11.36 -18.43 19.61
CA GLN A 52 -11.17 -17.29 18.70
C GLN A 52 -10.87 -17.75 17.26
N TYR A 53 -10.04 -18.78 17.13
CA TYR A 53 -9.66 -19.35 15.84
C TYR A 53 -10.85 -20.04 15.16
N CYS A 54 -11.60 -20.87 15.87
CA CYS A 54 -12.81 -21.53 15.35
C CYS A 54 -13.82 -20.49 14.85
N GLN A 55 -14.07 -19.43 15.61
CA GLN A 55 -14.99 -18.38 15.17
C GLN A 55 -14.53 -17.70 13.88
N LYS A 56 -13.25 -17.33 13.81
CA LYS A 56 -12.67 -16.69 12.62
C LYS A 56 -12.71 -17.60 11.41
N MET A 57 -12.38 -18.88 11.61
CA MET A 57 -12.29 -19.88 10.57
C MET A 57 -13.64 -20.24 9.97
N TYR A 58 -14.66 -20.42 10.81
CA TYR A 58 -16.00 -20.83 10.38
C TYR A 58 -16.97 -19.65 10.22
N ASN A 59 -16.50 -18.41 10.32
CA ASN A 59 -17.33 -17.20 10.36
C ASN A 59 -18.47 -17.30 11.40
N GLY A 60 -18.20 -17.95 12.54
CA GLY A 60 -19.17 -18.22 13.61
C GLY A 60 -20.03 -19.47 13.45
N ASN A 61 -20.12 -20.07 12.26
CA ASN A 61 -20.92 -21.28 12.00
C ASN A 61 -20.09 -22.55 12.24
N VAL A 62 -19.65 -22.78 13.47
CA VAL A 62 -18.80 -23.91 13.83
C VAL A 62 -19.56 -25.24 13.65
N PRO A 63 -18.99 -26.27 13.00
CA PRO A 63 -19.64 -27.57 12.83
C PRO A 63 -20.00 -28.24 14.16
N ASN A 64 -21.13 -28.94 14.22
CA ASN A 64 -21.61 -29.62 15.44
C ASN A 64 -20.58 -30.61 16.01
N GLU A 65 -19.87 -31.36 15.17
CA GLU A 65 -18.82 -32.30 15.60
C GLU A 65 -17.71 -31.58 16.38
N THR A 66 -17.25 -30.43 15.87
CA THR A 66 -16.26 -29.58 16.54
C THR A 66 -16.83 -28.96 17.83
N ILE A 67 -18.11 -28.56 17.83
CA ILE A 67 -18.78 -28.05 19.04
C ILE A 67 -18.79 -29.12 20.15
N GLU A 68 -19.11 -30.37 19.82
CA GLU A 68 -19.11 -31.46 20.80
C GLU A 68 -17.73 -31.69 21.43
N GLU A 69 -16.66 -31.66 20.62
CA GLU A 69 -15.29 -31.79 21.10
C GLU A 69 -14.87 -30.60 21.98
N ILE A 70 -15.20 -29.37 21.56
CA ILE A 70 -14.97 -28.15 22.37
C ILE A 70 -15.63 -28.30 23.74
N LEU A 71 -16.87 -28.78 23.80
CA LEU A 71 -17.59 -28.98 25.05
C LEU A 71 -16.98 -30.08 25.91
N ARG A 72 -16.50 -31.18 25.32
CA ARG A 72 -15.78 -32.24 26.05
C ARG A 72 -14.49 -31.70 26.68
N VAL A 73 -13.70 -30.96 25.91
CA VAL A 73 -12.49 -30.29 26.41
C VAL A 73 -12.84 -29.31 27.53
N PHE A 74 -13.87 -28.49 27.33
CA PHE A 74 -14.32 -27.54 28.34
C PHE A 74 -14.67 -28.24 29.66
N ILE A 75 -15.43 -29.34 29.63
CA ILE A 75 -15.74 -30.14 30.82
C ILE A 75 -14.48 -30.68 31.50
N ASN A 76 -13.47 -31.09 30.73
CA ASN A 76 -12.21 -31.60 31.27
C ASN A 76 -11.44 -30.50 32.03
N ILE A 77 -11.46 -29.27 31.53
CA ILE A 77 -10.62 -28.18 32.05
C ILE A 77 -11.35 -27.20 32.99
N GLU A 78 -12.69 -27.16 33.00
CA GLU A 78 -13.46 -26.10 33.67
C GLU A 78 -13.17 -26.00 35.18
N ASN A 79 -12.92 -27.12 35.86
CA ASN A 79 -12.71 -27.15 37.31
C ASN A 79 -11.41 -26.46 37.76
N MET A 80 -10.47 -26.21 36.84
CA MET A 80 -9.22 -25.51 37.15
C MET A 80 -9.45 -24.10 37.70
N VAL A 81 -10.63 -23.51 37.43
CA VAL A 81 -10.97 -22.15 37.88
C VAL A 81 -11.30 -22.06 39.37
N SER A 82 -11.53 -23.20 40.04
CA SER A 82 -11.86 -23.24 41.47
C SER A 82 -10.65 -23.10 42.40
N GLU A 83 -9.43 -23.22 41.87
CA GLU A 83 -8.17 -23.27 42.64
C GLU A 83 -7.20 -22.12 42.29
N ILE A 84 -7.69 -21.06 41.62
CA ILE A 84 -6.89 -19.93 41.12
C ILE A 84 -6.25 -19.14 42.27
N THR A 85 -4.97 -18.77 42.09
CA THR A 85 -4.25 -17.81 42.95
C THR A 85 -4.28 -16.38 42.38
N GLU A 86 -4.08 -15.34 43.20
CA GLU A 86 -4.06 -13.93 42.74
C GLU A 86 -3.02 -13.67 41.62
N GLU A 87 -1.92 -14.44 41.58
CA GLU A 87 -0.88 -14.32 40.55
C GLU A 87 -1.27 -14.94 39.19
N GLU A 88 -2.27 -15.82 39.16
CA GLU A 88 -2.74 -16.52 37.95
C GLU A 88 -3.94 -15.84 37.28
N ASP A 89 -4.47 -14.77 37.88
CA ASP A 89 -5.70 -14.07 37.47
C ASP A 89 -5.49 -13.14 36.26
N ASN A 90 -5.35 -13.74 35.07
CA ASN A 90 -5.28 -13.02 33.80
C ASN A 90 -6.57 -13.12 32.98
N SER A 91 -6.65 -12.34 31.90
CA SER A 91 -7.85 -12.22 31.07
C SER A 91 -8.39 -13.55 30.53
N ASN A 92 -7.54 -14.51 30.17
CA ASN A 92 -8.00 -15.81 29.66
C ASN A 92 -8.62 -16.65 30.78
N MET A 93 -8.05 -16.57 31.99
CA MET A 93 -8.58 -17.28 33.15
C MET A 93 -9.94 -16.71 33.59
N MET A 94 -10.09 -15.39 33.52
CA MET A 94 -11.38 -14.73 33.77
C MET A 94 -12.47 -15.21 32.81
N ILE A 95 -12.17 -15.38 31.52
CA ILE A 95 -13.11 -15.90 30.53
C ILE A 95 -13.50 -17.35 30.84
N MET A 96 -12.53 -18.20 31.21
CA MET A 96 -12.80 -19.57 31.62
C MET A 96 -13.73 -19.64 32.83
N ARG A 97 -13.45 -18.82 33.85
CA ARG A 97 -14.30 -18.72 35.04
C ARG A 97 -15.71 -18.26 34.69
N PHE A 98 -15.84 -17.26 33.82
CA PHE A 98 -17.13 -16.75 33.37
C PHE A 98 -17.96 -17.82 32.63
N LEU A 99 -17.33 -18.58 31.72
CA LEU A 99 -18.01 -19.69 31.04
C LEU A 99 -18.46 -20.78 32.01
N HIS A 100 -17.65 -21.10 33.02
CA HIS A 100 -18.00 -22.08 34.05
C HIS A 100 -19.19 -21.61 34.88
N GLU A 101 -19.16 -20.36 35.37
CA GLU A 101 -20.26 -19.75 36.14
C GLU A 101 -21.58 -19.72 35.34
N LEU A 102 -21.52 -19.36 34.05
CA LEU A 102 -22.67 -19.40 33.13
C LEU A 102 -23.28 -20.80 33.00
N LYS A 103 -22.44 -21.82 32.84
CA LYS A 103 -22.90 -23.20 32.71
C LYS A 103 -23.53 -23.73 34.00
N MET A 104 -22.96 -23.40 35.16
CA MET A 104 -23.54 -23.79 36.46
C MET A 104 -24.91 -23.12 36.68
N TYR A 105 -25.08 -21.88 36.24
CA TYR A 105 -26.36 -21.19 36.30
C TYR A 105 -27.48 -21.92 35.53
N ASN A 106 -27.17 -22.56 34.39
CA ASN A 106 -28.18 -23.33 33.64
C ASN A 106 -28.69 -24.57 34.42
N LYS A 107 -27.93 -25.07 35.40
CA LYS A 107 -28.30 -26.24 36.23
C LYS A 107 -29.16 -25.92 37.44
N GLY A 108 -29.58 -24.67 37.62
CA GLY A 108 -30.45 -24.26 38.74
C GLY A 108 -29.73 -24.07 40.08
N GLU A 109 -28.40 -24.19 40.12
CA GLU A 109 -27.61 -23.83 41.28
C GLU A 109 -27.54 -22.29 41.39
N LYS A 110 -28.15 -21.73 42.45
CA LYS A 110 -28.06 -20.29 42.73
C LYS A 110 -26.63 -19.93 43.12
N ILE A 111 -25.82 -19.57 42.14
CA ILE A 111 -24.59 -18.80 42.36
C ILE A 111 -24.58 -17.63 41.36
N PHE A 112 -25.61 -16.78 41.44
CA PHE A 112 -25.44 -15.38 41.07
C PHE A 112 -25.19 -14.59 42.34
N SER A 113 -23.97 -14.70 42.88
CA SER A 113 -23.43 -13.62 43.71
C SER A 113 -22.79 -12.58 42.78
N ILE A 114 -23.57 -12.02 41.84
CA ILE A 114 -23.35 -10.62 41.47
C ILE A 114 -23.91 -9.80 42.64
N ASN A 115 -23.36 -10.01 43.83
CA ASN A 115 -23.51 -9.04 44.90
C ASN A 115 -22.81 -7.79 44.39
N GLN A 116 -23.51 -6.69 44.53
CA GLN A 116 -23.32 -5.39 43.89
C GLN A 116 -21.98 -4.70 44.21
N ASP A 117 -20.98 -5.40 44.76
CA ASP A 117 -19.77 -4.82 45.33
C ASP A 117 -18.43 -5.50 44.95
N LYS A 118 -18.39 -6.58 44.15
CA LYS A 118 -17.14 -7.37 43.97
C LYS A 118 -16.64 -7.74 42.57
N TYR A 119 -17.35 -7.44 41.49
CA TYR A 119 -16.75 -7.49 40.15
C TYR A 119 -16.40 -6.06 39.70
N PRO A 120 -15.12 -5.69 39.62
CA PRO A 120 -14.73 -4.38 39.12
C PRO A 120 -15.25 -4.20 37.68
N ILE A 121 -15.72 -2.99 37.35
CA ILE A 121 -16.18 -2.60 36.00
C ILE A 121 -15.19 -3.04 34.90
N GLN A 122 -13.90 -3.07 35.22
CA GLN A 122 -12.81 -3.57 34.37
C GLN A 122 -12.99 -5.03 33.90
N TYR A 123 -13.59 -5.92 34.70
CA TYR A 123 -13.81 -7.32 34.35
C TYR A 123 -14.95 -7.48 33.33
N LEU A 124 -16.02 -6.68 33.48
CA LEU A 124 -17.13 -6.63 32.54
C LEU A 124 -16.72 -5.98 31.21
N GLU A 125 -15.89 -4.94 31.25
CA GLU A 125 -15.29 -4.33 30.05
C GLU A 125 -14.36 -5.30 29.31
N LEU A 126 -13.54 -6.05 30.05
CA LEU A 126 -12.66 -7.10 29.49
C LEU A 126 -13.48 -8.23 28.87
N LEU A 127 -14.51 -8.72 29.58
CA LEU A 127 -15.43 -9.73 29.06
C LEU A 127 -16.07 -9.24 27.76
N LEU A 128 -16.64 -8.02 27.72
CA LEU A 128 -17.29 -7.52 26.51
C LEU A 128 -16.35 -7.29 25.33
N LYS A 129 -15.09 -6.94 25.57
CA LYS A 129 -14.06 -6.81 24.53
C LYS A 129 -13.73 -8.16 23.89
N GLU A 130 -13.78 -9.24 24.66
CA GLU A 130 -13.40 -10.59 24.22
C GLU A 130 -14.60 -11.45 23.80
N LEU A 131 -15.82 -11.18 24.30
CA LEU A 131 -17.06 -11.90 23.97
C LEU A 131 -17.39 -11.84 22.47
N ASP A 132 -17.15 -10.70 21.81
CA ASP A 132 -17.31 -10.58 20.35
C ASP A 132 -16.40 -11.55 19.59
N SER A 133 -15.26 -11.97 20.16
CA SER A 133 -14.30 -12.88 19.51
C SER A 133 -14.62 -14.37 19.69
N ILE A 134 -15.57 -14.70 20.57
CA ILE A 134 -16.00 -16.08 20.89
C ILE A 134 -17.52 -16.22 20.99
N TYR A 135 -18.29 -15.31 20.39
CA TYR A 135 -19.74 -15.23 20.55
C TYR A 135 -20.48 -16.53 20.21
N PHE A 136 -19.96 -17.32 19.26
CA PHE A 136 -20.61 -18.56 18.81
C PHE A 136 -20.85 -19.53 19.97
N VAL A 137 -20.00 -19.47 21.00
CA VAL A 137 -20.12 -20.31 22.21
C VAL A 137 -21.47 -20.10 22.92
N PHE A 138 -22.01 -18.88 22.88
CA PHE A 138 -23.29 -18.54 23.50
C PHE A 138 -24.50 -18.88 22.63
N GLU A 139 -24.28 -19.33 21.38
CA GLU A 139 -25.32 -19.83 20.48
C GLU A 139 -25.45 -21.36 20.58
N ILE A 140 -24.54 -22.04 21.28
CA ILE A 140 -24.54 -23.50 21.45
C ILE A 140 -25.76 -23.94 22.26
N LYS A 141 -26.59 -24.79 21.64
CA LYS A 141 -27.75 -25.43 22.26
C LYS A 141 -27.56 -26.94 22.34
N LYS A 142 -27.97 -27.55 23.44
CA LYS A 142 -28.17 -28.99 23.59
C LYS A 142 -29.58 -29.23 24.06
N ASP A 143 -30.32 -30.10 23.38
CA ASP A 143 -31.73 -30.39 23.68
C ASP A 143 -32.61 -29.13 23.75
N SER A 144 -32.36 -28.17 22.83
CA SER A 144 -33.01 -26.85 22.76
C SER A 144 -32.69 -25.88 23.91
N GLU A 145 -31.84 -26.25 24.86
CA GLU A 145 -31.35 -25.36 25.92
C GLU A 145 -29.94 -24.82 25.63
N TYR A 146 -29.71 -23.55 25.93
CA TYR A 146 -28.38 -22.95 25.81
C TYR A 146 -27.44 -23.49 26.90
N ILE A 147 -26.29 -24.00 26.49
CA ILE A 147 -25.28 -24.50 27.44
C ILE A 147 -24.69 -23.35 28.26
N PHE A 148 -24.45 -22.22 27.60
CA PHE A 148 -23.95 -20.98 28.22
C PHE A 148 -25.01 -19.89 28.07
N PRO A 149 -25.96 -19.76 29.02
CA PRO A 149 -27.14 -18.92 28.90
C PRO A 149 -26.86 -17.43 29.13
N LEU A 150 -25.92 -16.85 28.37
CA LEU A 150 -25.57 -15.42 28.43
C LEU A 150 -26.79 -14.51 28.20
N HIS A 151 -27.73 -14.96 27.37
CA HIS A 151 -28.99 -14.24 27.13
C HIS A 151 -29.74 -13.95 28.45
N LYS A 152 -29.82 -14.89 29.40
CA LYS A 152 -30.49 -14.69 30.70
C LYS A 152 -29.85 -13.57 31.53
N MET A 153 -28.52 -13.42 31.46
CA MET A 153 -27.82 -12.31 32.12
C MET A 153 -28.13 -10.98 31.46
N ILE A 154 -28.05 -10.93 30.13
CA ILE A 154 -28.24 -9.71 29.36
C ILE A 154 -29.68 -9.18 29.54
N VAL A 155 -30.68 -10.07 29.64
CA VAL A 155 -32.07 -9.70 29.92
C VAL A 155 -32.17 -8.92 31.23
N ASN A 156 -31.59 -9.43 32.31
CA ASN A 156 -31.62 -8.75 33.61
C ASN A 156 -30.96 -7.36 33.56
N VAL A 157 -29.91 -7.20 32.74
CA VAL A 157 -29.25 -5.91 32.51
C VAL A 157 -30.16 -4.97 31.71
N VAL A 158 -30.78 -5.46 30.63
CA VAL A 158 -31.64 -4.67 29.72
C VAL A 158 -32.99 -4.31 30.37
N GLU A 159 -33.56 -5.18 31.19
CA GLU A 159 -34.81 -4.92 31.95
C GLU A 159 -34.62 -3.85 33.02
N ASN A 160 -33.41 -3.73 33.57
CA ASN A 160 -33.08 -2.63 34.45
C ASN A 160 -32.84 -1.36 33.62
N PHE A 161 -33.85 -0.52 33.46
CA PHE A 161 -33.75 0.71 32.68
C PHE A 161 -32.63 1.68 33.13
N LYS A 162 -32.09 1.53 34.35
CA LYS A 162 -30.88 2.26 34.80
C LYS A 162 -29.62 1.94 34.01
N PHE A 163 -29.64 0.87 33.23
CA PHE A 163 -28.61 0.52 32.26
C PHE A 163 -28.33 1.65 31.26
N ILE A 164 -29.35 2.46 30.96
CA ILE A 164 -29.29 3.64 30.11
C ILE A 164 -29.39 4.91 30.98
N ASP A 165 -28.44 5.12 31.88
CA ASP A 165 -28.37 6.32 32.74
C ASP A 165 -27.33 7.31 32.23
N ASN A 166 -27.71 8.59 32.15
CA ASN A 166 -26.90 9.76 31.79
C ASN A 166 -26.31 9.76 30.36
N SER A 167 -25.86 8.63 29.83
CA SER A 167 -25.32 8.52 28.46
C SER A 167 -25.27 7.07 27.99
N ILE A 168 -25.26 6.87 26.67
CA ILE A 168 -25.00 5.57 26.04
C ILE A 168 -23.54 5.53 25.65
N GLY A 169 -22.73 4.77 26.39
CA GLY A 169 -21.31 4.52 26.13
C GLY A 169 -21.06 3.23 25.32
N LEU A 170 -19.78 2.92 25.06
CA LEU A 170 -19.37 1.69 24.37
C LEU A 170 -19.92 0.43 25.04
N TYR A 171 -19.91 0.40 26.38
CA TYR A 171 -20.46 -0.70 27.18
C TYR A 171 -21.92 -0.98 26.82
N GLN A 172 -22.76 0.05 26.84
CA GLN A 172 -24.18 -0.07 26.53
C GLN A 172 -24.39 -0.53 25.08
N ILE A 173 -23.63 0.01 24.14
CA ILE A 173 -23.74 -0.35 22.71
C ILE A 173 -23.43 -1.84 22.51
N ARG A 174 -22.35 -2.36 23.10
CA ARG A 174 -21.94 -3.77 22.96
C ARG A 174 -22.97 -4.73 23.56
N ILE A 175 -23.48 -4.41 24.74
CA ILE A 175 -24.54 -5.19 25.38
C ILE A 175 -25.80 -5.23 24.51
N LEU A 176 -26.20 -4.09 23.93
CA LEU A 176 -27.36 -4.02 23.03
C LEU A 176 -27.13 -4.79 21.72
N GLN A 177 -25.91 -4.78 21.16
CA GLN A 177 -25.55 -5.59 19.99
C GLN A 177 -25.70 -7.08 20.28
N LEU A 178 -25.16 -7.54 21.42
CA LEU A 178 -25.28 -8.93 21.87
C LEU A 178 -26.74 -9.30 22.15
N ALA A 179 -27.50 -8.41 22.81
CA ALA A 179 -28.92 -8.62 23.11
C ALA A 179 -29.74 -8.83 21.83
N VAL A 180 -29.61 -7.93 20.84
CA VAL A 180 -30.35 -8.01 19.56
C VAL A 180 -30.02 -9.31 18.82
N LYS A 181 -28.78 -9.78 18.92
CA LYS A 181 -28.35 -11.04 18.29
C LYS A 181 -28.89 -12.27 19.02
N LEU A 182 -28.74 -12.33 20.34
CA LEU A 182 -29.10 -13.51 21.15
C LEU A 182 -30.60 -13.67 21.37
N PHE A 183 -31.36 -12.57 21.39
CA PHE A 183 -32.81 -12.62 21.65
C PHE A 183 -33.62 -12.97 20.39
N LYS A 184 -32.97 -13.18 19.24
CA LYS A 184 -33.63 -13.39 17.93
C LYS A 184 -34.70 -14.49 17.92
N ASP A 185 -34.50 -15.55 18.70
CA ASP A 185 -35.40 -16.71 18.72
C ASP A 185 -36.27 -16.80 19.99
N ASN A 186 -36.17 -15.84 20.92
CA ASN A 186 -36.92 -15.87 22.18
C ASN A 186 -37.82 -14.64 22.38
N ILE A 187 -39.13 -14.90 22.41
CA ILE A 187 -40.18 -13.87 22.36
C ILE A 187 -40.17 -13.01 23.62
N ASP A 188 -39.89 -13.59 24.79
CA ASP A 188 -39.96 -12.85 26.05
C ASP A 188 -38.78 -11.88 26.21
N GLU A 189 -37.57 -12.29 25.83
CA GLU A 189 -36.38 -11.45 25.83
C GLU A 189 -36.49 -10.32 24.80
N GLN A 190 -37.15 -10.56 23.66
CA GLN A 190 -37.48 -9.49 22.70
C GLN A 190 -38.41 -8.43 23.29
N LYS A 191 -39.32 -8.80 24.21
CA LYS A 191 -40.18 -7.82 24.89
C LYS A 191 -39.35 -6.87 25.75
N ALA A 192 -38.26 -7.33 26.39
CA ALA A 192 -37.37 -6.47 27.16
C ALA A 192 -36.71 -5.40 26.28
N LEU A 193 -36.15 -5.78 25.12
CA LEU A 193 -35.59 -4.83 24.15
C LEU A 193 -36.64 -3.87 23.59
N LYS A 194 -37.84 -4.38 23.30
CA LYS A 194 -38.95 -3.55 22.79
C LYS A 194 -39.37 -2.52 23.82
N ALA A 195 -39.51 -2.92 25.09
CA ALA A 195 -39.85 -2.02 26.19
C ALA A 195 -38.78 -0.93 26.39
N LEU A 196 -37.49 -1.29 26.34
CA LEU A 196 -36.38 -0.32 26.40
C LEU A 196 -36.43 0.67 25.23
N LYS A 197 -36.58 0.17 24.00
CA LYS A 197 -36.67 1.01 22.81
C LYS A 197 -37.84 2.00 22.90
N GLU A 198 -39.03 1.54 23.28
CA GLU A 198 -40.24 2.37 23.34
C GLU A 198 -40.17 3.40 24.46
N LYS A 199 -39.67 3.02 25.65
CA LYS A 199 -39.56 3.92 26.80
C LYS A 199 -38.52 5.01 26.60
N CYS A 200 -37.37 4.67 26.03
CA CYS A 200 -36.20 5.55 25.91
C CYS A 200 -36.04 6.18 24.51
N ASN A 201 -36.92 5.83 23.55
CA ASN A 201 -36.84 6.21 22.13
C ASN A 201 -35.50 5.85 21.44
N LEU A 202 -34.92 4.69 21.79
CA LEU A 202 -33.61 4.26 21.27
C LEU A 202 -33.74 3.57 19.91
N LYS A 203 -34.07 4.35 18.87
CA LYS A 203 -34.38 3.80 17.54
C LYS A 203 -33.20 3.01 16.93
N PHE A 204 -31.96 3.38 17.24
CA PHE A 204 -30.76 2.69 16.74
C PHE A 204 -30.71 1.19 17.10
N ILE A 205 -31.41 0.73 18.15
CA ILE A 205 -31.49 -0.70 18.49
C ILE A 205 -32.00 -1.54 17.30
N GLN A 206 -32.89 -0.99 16.47
CA GLN A 206 -33.38 -1.66 15.26
C GLN A 206 -32.27 -1.88 14.22
N TYR A 207 -31.27 -1.00 14.22
CA TYR A 207 -30.13 -1.02 13.31
C TYR A 207 -28.96 -1.88 13.81
N LEU A 208 -29.11 -2.54 14.97
CA LEU A 208 -28.14 -3.53 15.45
C LEU A 208 -28.45 -4.95 14.93
N SER A 209 -29.49 -5.10 14.12
CA SER A 209 -29.87 -6.38 13.52
C SER A 209 -28.88 -6.86 12.45
N VAL A 210 -28.91 -8.16 12.14
CA VAL A 210 -27.98 -8.81 11.19
C VAL A 210 -28.01 -8.18 9.78
N ASN A 211 -29.13 -7.57 9.38
CA ASN A 211 -29.30 -6.96 8.05
C ASN A 211 -28.84 -5.50 8.00
N CYS A 212 -28.43 -4.93 9.13
CA CYS A 212 -27.94 -3.57 9.24
C CYS A 212 -26.42 -3.54 9.46
N GLU A 213 -25.80 -2.41 9.17
CA GLU A 213 -24.38 -2.17 9.40
C GLU A 213 -24.18 -0.89 10.20
N ILE A 214 -23.27 -0.95 11.17
CA ILE A 214 -22.67 0.25 11.75
C ILE A 214 -21.53 0.65 10.82
N ILE A 215 -21.60 1.86 10.27
CA ILE A 215 -20.55 2.45 9.45
C ILE A 215 -19.50 3.02 10.40
N ASP A 216 -18.64 2.14 10.87
CA ASP A 216 -17.48 2.41 11.72
C ASP A 216 -16.50 1.21 11.64
N THR A 217 -15.31 1.43 12.16
CA THR A 217 -14.37 0.39 12.58
C THR A 217 -14.97 -0.51 13.65
N SER A 218 -14.43 -1.72 13.82
CA SER A 218 -15.00 -2.70 14.76
C SER A 218 -14.96 -2.22 16.20
N ASP A 219 -14.00 -1.38 16.57
CA ASP A 219 -13.86 -0.76 17.89
C ASP A 219 -14.70 0.52 18.06
N LEU A 220 -15.45 0.94 17.02
CA LEU A 220 -16.28 2.15 17.02
C LEU A 220 -15.45 3.44 17.20
N LEU A 221 -14.33 3.53 16.48
CA LEU A 221 -13.38 4.64 16.60
C LEU A 221 -14.02 6.01 16.28
N ASN A 222 -14.92 6.09 15.29
CA ASN A 222 -15.60 7.34 14.97
C ASN A 222 -16.53 7.79 16.09
N TYR A 223 -17.26 6.86 16.71
CA TYR A 223 -18.03 7.15 17.91
C TYR A 223 -17.14 7.58 19.09
N GLN A 224 -16.00 6.91 19.30
CA GLN A 224 -15.08 7.27 20.39
C GLN A 224 -14.47 8.66 20.24
N LYS A 225 -14.17 9.09 19.01
CA LYS A 225 -13.47 10.35 18.73
C LYS A 225 -14.41 11.51 18.43
N ASN A 226 -15.42 11.28 17.60
CA ASN A 226 -16.36 12.30 17.15
C ASN A 226 -17.73 12.20 17.84
N GLY A 227 -18.01 11.15 18.61
CA GLY A 227 -19.31 10.97 19.28
C GLY A 227 -20.45 10.54 18.34
N VAL A 228 -20.13 10.22 17.08
CA VAL A 228 -21.10 9.95 16.00
C VAL A 228 -21.21 8.45 15.72
N MET A 229 -22.43 7.95 15.62
CA MET A 229 -22.70 6.62 15.07
C MET A 229 -23.56 6.74 13.83
N THR A 230 -23.12 6.10 12.73
CA THR A 230 -23.87 6.04 11.49
C THR A 230 -24.27 4.60 11.24
N PHE A 231 -25.54 4.38 10.93
CA PHE A 231 -26.11 3.07 10.68
C PHE A 231 -26.75 3.00 9.30
N TYR A 232 -26.69 1.84 8.66
CA TYR A 232 -27.29 1.57 7.37
C TYR A 232 -28.13 0.30 7.41
N ASP A 233 -29.42 0.43 7.08
CA ASP A 233 -30.33 -0.69 6.83
C ASP A 233 -30.32 -1.04 5.34
N LYS A 234 -29.72 -2.19 5.00
CA LYS A 234 -29.57 -2.64 3.62
C LYS A 234 -30.89 -2.97 2.94
N ASN A 235 -31.90 -3.40 3.70
CA ASN A 235 -33.16 -3.87 3.13
C ASN A 235 -34.04 -2.70 2.73
N ASN A 236 -34.10 -1.68 3.60
CA ASN A 236 -34.98 -0.54 3.41
C ASN A 236 -34.27 0.69 2.81
N GLY A 237 -32.93 0.67 2.76
CA GLY A 237 -32.12 1.80 2.32
C GLY A 237 -32.13 2.97 3.29
N ASN A 238 -32.40 2.73 4.59
CA ASN A 238 -32.47 3.78 5.59
C ASN A 238 -31.10 4.04 6.22
N ILE A 239 -30.78 5.30 6.44
CA ILE A 239 -29.60 5.75 7.18
C ILE A 239 -30.07 6.41 8.48
N LEU A 240 -29.47 5.99 9.60
CA LEU A 240 -29.67 6.63 10.90
C LEU A 240 -28.33 7.17 11.40
N ILE A 241 -28.30 8.43 11.79
CA ILE A 241 -27.12 9.11 12.35
C ILE A 241 -27.46 9.54 13.76
N ARG A 242 -26.60 9.17 14.72
CA ARG A 242 -26.79 9.42 16.15
C ARG A 242 -25.63 10.25 16.69
N HIS A 243 -25.94 11.26 17.49
CA HIS A 243 -24.95 12.08 18.20
C HIS A 243 -25.50 12.56 19.56
N ARG A 244 -24.62 12.81 20.53
CA ARG A 244 -25.03 13.25 21.89
C ARG A 244 -25.51 14.70 21.96
N ASP A 245 -24.93 15.55 21.13
CA ASP A 245 -25.24 16.98 21.06
C ASP A 245 -26.16 17.27 19.87
N LYS A 246 -27.25 17.98 20.13
CA LYS A 246 -28.19 18.46 19.10
C LYS A 246 -27.50 19.39 18.10
N ASN A 247 -26.54 20.19 18.56
CA ASN A 247 -25.87 21.20 17.73
C ASN A 247 -25.09 20.58 16.58
N TYR A 248 -24.71 19.30 16.70
CA TYR A 248 -24.07 18.54 15.62
C TYR A 248 -24.91 18.48 14.34
N PHE A 249 -26.24 18.52 14.44
CA PHE A 249 -27.15 18.42 13.30
C PHE A 249 -27.53 19.78 12.69
N ILE A 250 -26.96 20.88 13.22
CA ILE A 250 -27.24 22.23 12.73
C ILE A 250 -26.35 22.46 11.50
N ALA A 251 -26.99 22.40 10.33
CA ALA A 251 -26.36 22.66 9.02
C ALA A 251 -27.09 23.77 8.25
N ASP A 252 -28.43 23.82 8.36
CA ASP A 252 -29.33 24.84 7.80
C ASP A 252 -30.67 24.82 8.56
N TYR A 253 -31.46 25.91 8.52
CA TYR A 253 -32.78 26.00 9.20
C TYR A 253 -33.81 24.91 8.79
N SER A 254 -33.57 24.16 7.71
CA SER A 254 -34.46 23.10 7.21
C SER A 254 -34.27 21.73 7.86
N THR A 255 -33.11 21.45 8.47
CA THR A 255 -32.81 20.12 9.08
C THR A 255 -33.40 19.93 10.48
N GLU A 256 -33.81 21.00 11.16
CA GLU A 256 -34.33 20.93 12.54
C GLU A 256 -35.61 20.09 12.68
N LYS A 257 -36.42 19.97 11.61
CA LYS A 257 -37.73 19.29 11.66
C LYS A 257 -37.64 17.76 11.74
N ASN A 258 -36.46 17.16 11.51
CA ASN A 258 -36.26 15.71 11.44
C ASN A 258 -35.26 15.18 12.49
N ILE A 259 -35.01 15.95 13.57
CA ILE A 259 -34.15 15.52 14.68
C ILE A 259 -35.02 14.98 15.81
N PHE A 260 -34.77 13.73 16.20
CA PHE A 260 -35.48 13.05 17.27
C PHE A 260 -34.63 12.98 18.53
N VAL A 261 -35.29 12.90 19.70
CA VAL A 261 -34.65 12.93 21.02
C VAL A 261 -34.65 11.53 21.64
N GLU A 262 -33.49 11.08 22.12
CA GLU A 262 -33.33 9.89 22.96
C GLU A 262 -33.36 10.31 24.43
N LYS A 263 -34.02 9.52 25.28
CA LYS A 263 -34.16 9.79 26.71
C LYS A 263 -33.71 8.62 27.57
N ASP A 264 -33.23 8.90 28.77
CA ASP A 264 -33.03 7.88 29.79
C ASP A 264 -34.37 7.44 30.41
N HIS A 265 -34.29 6.55 31.41
CA HIS A 265 -35.45 6.06 32.14
C HIS A 265 -36.16 7.13 32.98
N ALA A 266 -35.46 8.21 33.34
CA ALA A 266 -35.96 9.35 34.12
C ALA A 266 -36.53 10.47 33.23
N GLY A 267 -36.38 10.35 31.90
CA GLY A 267 -36.84 11.32 30.91
C GLY A 267 -35.81 12.39 30.54
N SER A 268 -34.59 12.33 31.08
CA SER A 268 -33.48 13.23 30.73
C SER A 268 -32.98 12.92 29.33
N ILE A 269 -32.54 13.94 28.61
CA ILE A 269 -32.03 13.78 27.24
C ILE A 269 -30.63 13.16 27.29
N ILE A 270 -30.41 12.11 26.50
CA ILE A 270 -29.13 11.39 26.43
C ILE A 270 -28.54 11.33 25.01
N GLY A 271 -29.28 11.80 24.01
CA GLY A 271 -28.82 11.84 22.63
C GLY A 271 -29.89 12.28 21.66
N TYR A 272 -29.48 12.42 20.41
CA TYR A 272 -30.33 12.81 19.30
C TYR A 272 -30.00 11.93 18.09
N PHE A 273 -30.99 11.75 17.23
CA PHE A 273 -30.77 11.07 15.95
C PHE A 273 -31.51 11.75 14.80
N TYR A 274 -30.93 11.60 13.61
CA TYR A 274 -31.50 11.98 12.33
C TYR A 274 -31.60 10.72 11.46
N GLU A 275 -32.73 10.54 10.79
CA GLU A 275 -32.98 9.39 9.93
C GLU A 275 -33.52 9.84 8.58
N TYR A 276 -33.00 9.25 7.51
CA TYR A 276 -33.46 9.50 6.16
C TYR A 276 -33.33 8.25 5.30
N GLN A 277 -34.08 8.22 4.20
CA GLN A 277 -34.06 7.11 3.25
C GLN A 277 -33.24 7.48 2.00
N LEU A 278 -32.44 6.53 1.52
CA LEU A 278 -31.74 6.63 0.25
C LEU A 278 -32.73 6.48 -0.92
N ASN A 279 -32.40 7.08 -2.07
CA ASN A 279 -33.22 6.90 -3.26
C ASN A 279 -33.10 5.47 -3.80
N LYS A 280 -34.10 5.02 -4.57
CA LYS A 280 -34.07 3.73 -5.25
C LYS A 280 -32.83 3.65 -6.14
N ASN A 281 -31.99 2.63 -5.91
CA ASN A 281 -30.70 2.37 -6.58
C ASN A 281 -29.48 3.20 -6.13
N ASP A 282 -29.62 4.09 -5.12
CA ASP A 282 -28.43 4.68 -4.48
C ASP A 282 -27.52 3.58 -3.92
N GLN A 283 -26.20 3.75 -4.04
CA GLN A 283 -25.21 2.80 -3.52
C GLN A 283 -24.20 3.49 -2.62
N LEU A 284 -23.86 2.85 -1.51
CA LEU A 284 -22.73 3.27 -0.68
C LEU A 284 -21.43 2.79 -1.33
N THR A 285 -20.44 3.68 -1.37
CA THR A 285 -19.12 3.44 -1.96
C THR A 285 -18.02 4.00 -1.05
N ASP A 286 -16.81 3.51 -1.26
CA ASP A 286 -15.64 3.89 -0.48
C ASP A 286 -14.85 4.99 -1.20
N TYR A 287 -14.15 5.84 -0.44
CA TYR A 287 -13.27 6.86 -1.03
C TYR A 287 -12.18 6.25 -1.92
N SER A 288 -11.68 5.06 -1.56
CA SER A 288 -10.65 4.35 -2.33
C SER A 288 -11.14 3.92 -3.71
N ASP A 289 -12.45 3.72 -3.89
CA ASP A 289 -13.04 3.41 -5.19
C ASP A 289 -13.18 4.66 -6.04
N ILE A 290 -13.62 5.77 -5.44
CA ILE A 290 -13.76 7.05 -6.12
C ILE A 290 -12.41 7.60 -6.58
N LEU A 291 -11.33 7.38 -5.81
CA LEU A 291 -9.99 7.87 -6.17
C LEU A 291 -9.30 7.10 -7.31
N LYS A 292 -9.94 6.07 -7.90
CA LYS A 292 -9.37 5.26 -8.98
C LYS A 292 -9.28 5.99 -10.31
N ASP A 293 -10.16 6.94 -10.58
CA ASP A 293 -10.26 7.65 -11.86
C ASP A 293 -10.27 9.18 -11.72
N GLU A 294 -10.09 9.89 -12.84
CA GLU A 294 -9.96 11.35 -12.88
C GLU A 294 -11.22 12.09 -12.40
N GLU A 295 -12.41 11.61 -12.81
CA GLU A 295 -13.68 12.25 -12.44
C GLU A 295 -13.96 12.05 -10.95
N GLY A 296 -13.74 10.84 -10.45
CA GLY A 296 -13.87 10.54 -9.04
C GLY A 296 -12.92 11.37 -8.17
N ARG A 297 -11.66 11.60 -8.59
CA ARG A 297 -10.72 12.50 -7.88
C ARG A 297 -11.23 13.94 -7.79
N LYS A 298 -11.81 14.48 -8.87
CA LYS A 298 -12.43 15.81 -8.86
C LYS A 298 -13.64 15.87 -7.93
N ILE A 299 -14.51 14.85 -7.98
CA ILE A 299 -15.64 14.71 -7.05
C ILE A 299 -15.15 14.67 -5.61
N PHE A 300 -14.08 13.94 -5.33
CA PHE A 300 -13.51 13.82 -4.01
C PHE A 300 -13.01 15.16 -3.47
N LEU A 301 -12.31 15.96 -4.28
CA LEU A 301 -11.93 17.33 -3.92
C LEU A 301 -13.16 18.19 -3.58
N ASN A 302 -14.23 18.08 -4.37
CA ASN A 302 -15.49 18.78 -4.12
C ASN A 302 -16.13 18.36 -2.78
N LEU A 303 -16.16 17.05 -2.49
CA LEU A 303 -16.71 16.52 -1.23
C LEU A 303 -15.93 17.02 0.00
N ILE A 304 -14.61 17.13 -0.07
CA ILE A 304 -13.79 17.60 1.06
C ILE A 304 -13.86 19.12 1.18
N TYR A 305 -13.51 19.85 0.12
CA TYR A 305 -13.26 21.28 0.25
C TYR A 305 -14.55 22.08 0.18
N ASN A 306 -15.43 21.84 -0.78
CA ASN A 306 -16.67 22.63 -0.86
C ASN A 306 -17.61 22.32 0.31
N ASN A 307 -17.78 21.04 0.68
CA ASN A 307 -18.65 20.64 1.80
C ASN A 307 -17.95 20.65 3.17
N SER A 308 -16.65 20.99 3.24
CA SER A 308 -15.85 21.03 4.48
C SER A 308 -15.95 19.76 5.34
N SER A 309 -16.00 18.59 4.69
CA SER A 309 -16.31 17.32 5.34
C SER A 309 -15.15 16.33 5.23
N TYR A 310 -14.60 15.92 6.37
CA TYR A 310 -13.32 15.20 6.41
C TYR A 310 -13.44 13.71 6.76
N ASN A 311 -14.52 13.28 7.42
CA ASN A 311 -14.83 11.86 7.68
C ASN A 311 -15.36 11.11 6.45
N VAL A 312 -14.69 11.30 5.32
CA VAL A 312 -14.93 10.60 4.06
C VAL A 312 -14.02 9.38 3.91
N LEU A 313 -13.00 9.25 4.76
CA LEU A 313 -11.95 8.21 4.70
C LEU A 313 -12.33 6.90 5.41
N LEU A 314 -13.55 6.81 5.92
CA LEU A 314 -14.14 5.60 6.45
C LEU A 314 -14.99 4.95 5.34
N ASP A 315 -14.89 3.63 5.20
CA ASP A 315 -15.68 2.90 4.20
C ASP A 315 -17.18 3.23 4.29
N LYS A 316 -17.87 3.26 3.15
CA LYS A 316 -19.30 3.55 2.98
C LYS A 316 -19.78 4.92 3.44
N MET A 317 -18.89 5.88 3.62
CA MET A 317 -19.25 7.27 3.94
C MET A 317 -19.69 8.10 2.74
N ILE A 318 -19.70 7.52 1.53
CA ILE A 318 -20.10 8.22 0.31
C ILE A 318 -21.26 7.48 -0.37
N VAL A 319 -22.29 8.23 -0.77
CA VAL A 319 -23.43 7.75 -1.54
C VAL A 319 -23.24 8.15 -3.00
N LYS A 320 -23.27 7.16 -3.89
CA LYS A 320 -23.36 7.34 -5.34
C LYS A 320 -24.81 7.25 -5.77
N GLY A 321 -25.36 8.37 -6.25
CA GLY A 321 -26.72 8.45 -6.76
C GLY A 321 -26.84 8.13 -8.25
N ASN A 322 -28.08 7.92 -8.72
CA ASN A 322 -28.40 7.49 -10.09
C ASN A 322 -27.95 8.44 -11.19
N GLU A 323 -27.87 9.73 -10.92
CA GLU A 323 -27.43 10.75 -11.89
C GLU A 323 -25.91 10.95 -11.90
N GLY A 324 -25.14 10.08 -11.23
CA GLY A 324 -23.71 10.29 -11.02
C GLY A 324 -23.39 11.38 -10.01
N LYS A 325 -24.37 11.85 -9.24
CA LYS A 325 -24.18 12.77 -8.12
C LYS A 325 -23.67 12.02 -6.90
N TYR A 326 -22.68 12.60 -6.23
CA TYR A 326 -22.10 12.05 -5.01
C TYR A 326 -22.44 12.94 -3.83
N ARG A 327 -22.77 12.32 -2.70
CA ARG A 327 -23.05 12.99 -1.43
C ARG A 327 -22.54 12.14 -0.27
N LEU A 328 -22.48 12.71 0.92
CA LEU A 328 -22.03 11.97 2.10
C LEU A 328 -23.17 11.17 2.72
N THR A 329 -22.83 9.99 3.23
CA THR A 329 -23.75 9.16 4.01
C THR A 329 -24.13 9.86 5.31
N ASN A 330 -23.19 10.56 5.94
CA ASN A 330 -23.47 11.50 7.01
C ASN A 330 -23.25 12.94 6.48
N PRO A 331 -24.32 13.71 6.22
CA PRO A 331 -24.19 15.09 5.73
C PRO A 331 -23.66 16.07 6.79
N PHE A 332 -23.57 15.65 8.06
CA PHE A 332 -23.13 16.48 9.17
C PHE A 332 -21.63 16.35 9.50
N CYS A 333 -20.87 15.60 8.69
CA CYS A 333 -19.44 15.35 8.93
C CYS A 333 -18.57 16.62 8.98
N PHE A 334 -19.07 17.77 8.52
CA PHE A 334 -18.35 19.03 8.65
C PHE A 334 -18.16 19.47 10.10
N ASN A 335 -19.05 19.01 11.01
CA ASN A 335 -18.97 19.23 12.45
C ASN A 335 -18.06 18.23 13.19
N ASP A 336 -17.52 17.22 12.50
CA ASP A 336 -16.61 16.26 13.14
C ASP A 336 -15.29 16.95 13.50
N GLU A 337 -14.67 16.58 14.62
CA GLU A 337 -13.41 17.16 15.09
C GLU A 337 -12.20 16.44 14.46
N PHE A 338 -12.29 15.12 14.35
CA PHE A 338 -11.22 14.24 13.88
C PHE A 338 -11.59 13.54 12.58
N ILE A 339 -10.55 13.24 11.79
CA ILE A 339 -10.63 12.43 10.58
C ILE A 339 -10.38 10.96 10.95
N ILE A 340 -11.32 10.10 10.61
CA ILE A 340 -11.24 8.66 10.83
C ILE A 340 -11.03 7.97 9.49
N LYS A 341 -9.89 7.28 9.38
CA LYS A 341 -9.55 6.44 8.24
C LYS A 341 -9.57 4.98 8.67
N GLY A 342 -10.42 4.17 8.04
CA GLY A 342 -10.52 2.75 8.38
C GLY A 342 -11.54 2.01 7.54
N ARG A 343 -11.48 0.68 7.59
CA ARG A 343 -12.43 -0.18 6.90
C ARG A 343 -13.51 -0.73 7.81
N LEU A 344 -14.67 -1.02 7.24
CA LEU A 344 -15.70 -1.76 7.96
C LEU A 344 -15.12 -3.10 8.42
N ARG A 345 -15.34 -3.45 9.69
CA ARG A 345 -14.91 -4.72 10.32
C ARG A 345 -13.40 -4.90 10.51
N GLU A 346 -12.57 -3.92 10.16
CA GLU A 346 -11.20 -3.89 10.65
C GLU A 346 -11.21 -3.56 12.15
N LYS A 347 -10.32 -4.20 12.92
CA LYS A 347 -10.29 -4.04 14.39
C LYS A 347 -9.84 -2.65 14.81
N PHE A 348 -8.98 -2.02 14.01
CA PHE A 348 -8.36 -0.74 14.31
C PHE A 348 -8.42 0.15 13.08
N GLY A 349 -8.83 1.40 13.27
CA GLY A 349 -8.64 2.49 12.31
C GLY A 349 -7.48 3.39 12.69
N LYS A 350 -7.30 4.46 11.92
CA LYS A 350 -6.40 5.57 12.24
C LYS A 350 -7.20 6.86 12.42
N CYS A 351 -6.82 7.62 13.43
CA CYS A 351 -7.38 8.92 13.75
C CYS A 351 -6.35 9.99 13.37
N TYR A 352 -6.79 11.04 12.71
CA TYR A 352 -5.99 12.18 12.30
C TYR A 352 -6.69 13.47 12.71
N GLN A 353 -5.92 14.53 12.95
CA GLN A 353 -6.43 15.89 13.07
C GLN A 353 -6.87 16.41 11.69
N LYS A 354 -7.69 17.46 11.65
CA LYS A 354 -8.13 18.07 10.36
C LYS A 354 -6.97 18.53 9.49
N ASN A 355 -5.95 19.13 10.10
CA ASN A 355 -4.74 19.60 9.42
C ASN A 355 -3.80 18.48 8.97
N GLU A 356 -4.08 17.22 9.32
CA GLU A 356 -3.32 16.04 8.93
C GLU A 356 -3.98 15.29 7.75
N LEU A 357 -4.93 15.91 7.05
CA LEU A 357 -5.62 15.30 5.89
C LEU A 357 -4.62 14.81 4.82
N LEU A 358 -3.59 15.61 4.53
CA LEU A 358 -2.56 15.26 3.53
C LEU A 358 -1.79 13.99 3.91
N ASP A 359 -1.54 13.78 5.21
CA ASP A 359 -0.89 12.57 5.73
C ASP A 359 -1.81 11.36 5.65
N ALA A 360 -3.11 11.57 5.93
CA ALA A 360 -4.12 10.53 5.76
C ALA A 360 -4.27 10.09 4.28
N LEU A 361 -3.87 10.93 3.32
CA LEU A 361 -3.98 10.67 1.88
C LEU A 361 -2.63 10.52 1.17
N SER A 362 -1.54 10.29 1.91
CA SER A 362 -0.17 10.28 1.37
C SER A 362 0.00 9.43 0.11
N ASN A 363 -0.60 8.24 0.09
CA ASN A 363 -0.47 7.28 -1.02
C ASN A 363 -1.25 7.69 -2.27
N TYR A 364 -2.21 8.62 -2.18
CA TYR A 364 -2.99 9.12 -3.31
C TYR A 364 -2.42 10.41 -3.90
N ARG A 365 -1.53 11.12 -3.18
CA ARG A 365 -1.02 12.43 -3.61
C ARG A 365 -0.26 12.37 -4.94
N CYS A 366 0.51 11.31 -5.17
CA CYS A 366 1.21 11.10 -6.45
C CYS A 366 0.30 10.65 -7.61
N SER A 367 -1.00 10.40 -7.36
CA SER A 367 -1.92 10.04 -8.44
C SER A 367 -2.24 11.23 -9.34
N ALA A 368 -2.55 11.00 -10.61
CA ALA A 368 -2.89 12.09 -11.52
C ALA A 368 -4.32 12.60 -11.25
N LEU A 369 -4.49 13.88 -10.95
CA LEU A 369 -5.80 14.52 -10.92
C LEU A 369 -6.39 14.61 -12.33
N LYS A 370 -5.57 14.97 -13.32
CA LYS A 370 -5.94 15.05 -14.73
C LYS A 370 -4.81 14.54 -15.62
N ILE A 371 -5.18 13.82 -16.67
CA ILE A 371 -4.27 13.35 -17.72
C ILE A 371 -4.75 13.89 -19.07
N SER A 372 -3.83 14.46 -19.85
CA SER A 372 -4.14 14.91 -21.21
C SER A 372 -4.51 13.73 -22.12
N THR A 373 -5.52 13.95 -22.95
CA THR A 373 -5.97 12.94 -23.91
C THR A 373 -5.05 12.86 -25.13
N SER A 374 -4.36 13.95 -25.46
CA SER A 374 -3.47 14.05 -26.62
C SER A 374 -2.01 13.75 -26.27
N ASN A 375 -1.57 14.09 -25.04
CA ASN A 375 -0.22 13.87 -24.54
C ASN A 375 -0.25 13.20 -23.18
N ILE A 376 -0.02 11.89 -23.15
CA ILE A 376 -0.03 11.06 -21.93
C ILE A 376 0.94 11.56 -20.85
N MET A 377 1.94 12.36 -21.20
CA MET A 377 2.93 12.90 -20.26
C MET A 377 2.52 14.26 -19.66
N ASN A 378 1.55 14.96 -20.26
CA ASN A 378 1.00 16.19 -19.70
C ASN A 378 -0.06 15.82 -18.65
N ARG A 379 0.33 15.97 -17.37
CA ARG A 379 -0.48 15.57 -16.21
C ARG A 379 -0.33 16.59 -15.10
N VAL A 380 -1.27 16.55 -14.16
CA VAL A 380 -1.16 17.25 -12.88
C VAL A 380 -1.47 16.30 -11.74
N SER A 381 -0.70 16.37 -10.66
CA SER A 381 -0.88 15.50 -9.50
C SER A 381 -2.14 15.88 -8.70
N LEU A 382 -2.71 14.91 -8.01
CA LEU A 382 -3.77 15.12 -7.03
C LEU A 382 -3.24 15.83 -5.79
N GLY A 383 -1.99 15.54 -5.41
CA GLY A 383 -1.27 16.20 -4.33
C GLY A 383 -1.26 17.72 -4.48
N LEU A 384 -1.00 18.23 -5.69
CA LEU A 384 -1.07 19.66 -5.97
C LEU A 384 -2.48 20.22 -5.76
N GLY A 385 -3.51 19.50 -6.20
CA GLY A 385 -4.90 19.88 -5.94
C GLY A 385 -5.19 20.03 -4.45
N PHE A 386 -4.76 19.07 -3.62
CA PHE A 386 -4.88 19.15 -2.17
C PHE A 386 -4.08 20.32 -1.58
N LEU A 387 -2.80 20.47 -1.96
CA LEU A 387 -1.92 21.54 -1.44
C LEU A 387 -2.52 22.93 -1.64
N LEU A 388 -3.03 23.20 -2.85
CA LEU A 388 -3.63 24.49 -3.20
C LEU A 388 -4.89 24.77 -2.37
N LEU A 389 -5.78 23.77 -2.27
CA LEU A 389 -7.07 23.93 -1.59
C LEU A 389 -6.97 23.91 -0.06
N GLU A 390 -5.95 23.27 0.51
CA GLU A 390 -5.59 23.41 1.93
C GLU A 390 -5.06 24.80 2.25
N ARG A 391 -4.25 25.39 1.37
CA ARG A 391 -3.71 26.75 1.57
C ARG A 391 -4.82 27.79 1.54
N GLU A 392 -5.67 27.74 0.51
CA GLU A 392 -6.80 28.64 0.37
C GLU A 392 -7.97 27.93 -0.33
N LYS A 393 -9.10 27.81 0.38
CA LYS A 393 -10.31 27.20 -0.14
C LYS A 393 -10.96 28.13 -1.17
N ILE A 394 -10.84 27.74 -2.44
CA ILE A 394 -11.59 28.32 -3.56
C ILE A 394 -12.60 27.29 -4.10
N ASP A 395 -13.58 27.73 -4.90
CA ASP A 395 -14.46 26.80 -5.61
C ASP A 395 -13.63 25.94 -6.58
N ILE A 396 -13.78 24.62 -6.50
CA ILE A 396 -13.17 23.65 -7.42
C ILE A 396 -13.38 24.02 -8.90
N ASN A 397 -14.53 24.61 -9.26
CA ASN A 397 -14.79 25.04 -10.63
C ASN A 397 -13.84 26.16 -11.10
N ALA A 398 -13.34 26.99 -10.18
CA ALA A 398 -12.37 28.04 -10.48
C ALA A 398 -11.00 27.46 -10.90
N LEU A 399 -10.68 26.22 -10.50
CA LEU A 399 -9.48 25.50 -10.97
C LEU A 399 -9.54 25.15 -12.46
N LYS A 400 -10.73 25.15 -13.08
CA LYS A 400 -10.92 24.99 -14.53
C LYS A 400 -10.32 23.70 -15.11
N ILE A 401 -10.32 22.62 -14.32
CA ILE A 401 -9.67 21.32 -14.61
C ILE A 401 -10.12 20.72 -15.96
N ASP A 402 -11.39 20.86 -16.32
CA ASP A 402 -11.95 20.31 -17.57
C ASP A 402 -11.72 21.19 -18.80
N SER A 403 -11.17 22.39 -18.60
CA SER A 403 -10.92 23.38 -19.65
C SER A 403 -9.43 23.66 -19.85
N PHE A 404 -8.55 22.78 -19.37
CA PHE A 404 -7.13 22.91 -19.65
C PHE A 404 -6.85 22.81 -21.16
N SER A 405 -5.99 23.71 -21.64
CA SER A 405 -5.49 23.68 -23.02
C SER A 405 -4.31 22.71 -23.15
N GLU A 406 -4.05 22.22 -24.35
CA GLU A 406 -2.91 21.33 -24.62
C GLU A 406 -1.61 22.10 -24.90
N ASP A 407 -1.68 23.44 -24.94
CA ASP A 407 -0.56 24.31 -25.32
C ASP A 407 0.44 24.56 -24.17
N ASP A 408 0.03 24.29 -22.91
CA ASP A 408 0.85 24.47 -21.71
C ASP A 408 0.66 23.27 -20.76
N TRP A 409 1.55 23.13 -19.79
CA TRP A 409 1.44 22.08 -18.79
C TRP A 409 0.17 22.23 -17.95
N PHE A 410 -0.56 21.14 -17.75
CA PHE A 410 -1.75 21.14 -16.87
C PHE A 410 -1.40 21.58 -15.44
N GLN A 411 -0.21 21.23 -14.95
CA GLN A 411 0.31 21.71 -13.68
C GLN A 411 0.37 23.24 -13.60
N ILE A 412 0.88 23.90 -14.64
CA ILE A 412 0.99 25.36 -14.69
C ILE A 412 -0.38 26.01 -14.77
N GLN A 413 -1.28 25.44 -15.59
CA GLN A 413 -2.64 25.96 -15.72
C GLN A 413 -3.40 25.86 -14.40
N LEU A 414 -3.29 24.75 -13.67
CA LEU A 414 -3.89 24.59 -12.34
C LEU A 414 -3.38 25.66 -11.37
N ILE A 415 -2.06 25.87 -11.31
CA ILE A 415 -1.42 26.87 -10.44
C ILE A 415 -1.93 28.27 -10.79
N LYS A 416 -1.88 28.66 -12.06
CA LYS A 416 -2.34 29.98 -12.53
C LYS A 416 -3.81 30.21 -12.17
N ASN A 417 -4.67 29.23 -12.45
CA ASN A 417 -6.10 29.34 -12.18
C ASN A 417 -6.38 29.51 -10.69
N TRP A 418 -5.65 28.77 -9.83
CA TRP A 418 -5.77 28.93 -8.38
C TRP A 418 -5.30 30.31 -7.92
N VAL A 419 -4.07 30.74 -8.30
CA VAL A 419 -3.51 32.04 -7.88
C VAL A 419 -4.42 33.21 -8.28
N MET A 420 -5.01 33.16 -9.48
CA MET A 420 -5.92 34.21 -9.96
C MET A 420 -7.29 34.20 -9.28
N ALA A 421 -7.71 33.05 -8.73
CA ALA A 421 -8.96 32.91 -7.99
C ALA A 421 -8.80 33.18 -6.49
N SER A 422 -7.57 33.18 -5.98
CA SER A 422 -7.24 33.50 -4.58
C SER A 422 -7.57 34.95 -4.23
N SER A 423 -7.89 35.17 -2.96
CA SER A 423 -8.14 36.50 -2.37
C SER A 423 -6.91 37.41 -2.41
N ASN A 424 -5.71 36.84 -2.29
CA ASN A 424 -4.45 37.54 -2.47
C ASN A 424 -3.54 36.79 -3.46
N PRO A 425 -3.58 37.13 -4.76
CA PRO A 425 -2.77 36.49 -5.78
C PRO A 425 -1.26 36.60 -5.53
N LEU A 426 -0.79 37.71 -4.96
CA LEU A 426 0.64 37.92 -4.69
C LEU A 426 1.15 37.00 -3.58
N ASP A 427 0.40 36.88 -2.47
CA ASP A 427 0.74 35.93 -1.40
C ASP A 427 0.68 34.47 -1.88
N SER A 428 -0.36 34.14 -2.65
CA SER A 428 -0.53 32.83 -3.28
C SER A 428 0.63 32.48 -4.22
N LEU A 429 1.11 33.46 -5.00
CA LEU A 429 2.30 33.33 -5.84
C LEU A 429 3.57 33.08 -5.00
N LYS A 430 3.79 33.89 -3.94
CA LYS A 430 4.95 33.75 -3.04
C LYS A 430 4.97 32.36 -2.40
N PHE A 431 3.82 31.88 -1.95
CA PHE A 431 3.65 30.53 -1.40
C PHE A 431 3.99 29.45 -2.44
N ILE A 432 3.36 29.48 -3.61
CA ILE A 432 3.46 28.35 -4.55
C ILE A 432 4.84 28.21 -5.17
N ILE A 433 5.52 29.32 -5.47
CA ILE A 433 6.91 29.30 -5.95
C ILE A 433 7.84 28.74 -4.88
N THR A 434 7.58 29.06 -3.60
CA THR A 434 8.37 28.56 -2.48
C THR A 434 8.25 27.06 -2.31
N GLU A 435 7.01 26.54 -2.30
CA GLU A 435 6.76 25.09 -2.19
C GLU A 435 7.29 24.32 -3.40
N TRP A 436 7.06 24.84 -4.61
CA TRP A 436 7.53 24.19 -5.82
C TRP A 436 9.07 24.10 -5.86
N TYR A 437 9.75 25.17 -5.50
CA TYR A 437 11.21 25.17 -5.39
C TYR A 437 11.71 24.20 -4.33
N ARG A 438 11.08 24.20 -3.13
CA ARG A 438 11.45 23.35 -2.00
C ARG A 438 11.39 21.88 -2.38
N GLU A 439 10.27 21.47 -3.00
CA GLU A 439 10.05 20.09 -3.37
C GLU A 439 11.02 19.64 -4.47
N ASN A 440 11.33 20.50 -5.44
CA ASN A 440 12.22 20.16 -6.56
C ASN A 440 13.70 20.53 -6.34
N GLU A 441 14.10 20.86 -5.12
CA GLU A 441 15.48 21.29 -4.83
C GLU A 441 16.52 20.23 -5.24
N TYR A 442 16.20 18.94 -5.10
CA TYR A 442 17.06 17.80 -5.47
C TYR A 442 17.41 17.75 -6.97
N CYS A 443 16.69 18.48 -7.82
CA CYS A 443 16.99 18.61 -9.25
C CYS A 443 18.18 19.56 -9.53
N LYS A 444 18.71 20.26 -8.52
CA LYS A 444 19.91 21.09 -8.68
C LYS A 444 21.14 20.22 -8.95
N ASN A 445 21.66 20.27 -10.18
CA ASN A 445 22.98 19.72 -10.51
C ASN A 445 24.09 20.42 -9.70
N ILE A 446 24.55 19.83 -8.60
CA ILE A 446 25.81 20.20 -7.93
C ILE A 446 26.60 18.92 -7.65
N LEU A 447 27.58 18.65 -8.51
CA LEU A 447 28.60 17.62 -8.40
C LEU A 447 29.56 17.80 -7.19
N SER A 448 29.23 18.58 -6.16
CA SER A 448 30.27 19.05 -5.21
C SER A 448 29.91 19.30 -3.74
N ASN A 449 28.68 19.08 -3.27
CA ASN A 449 28.40 19.21 -1.82
C ASN A 449 27.88 17.91 -1.21
N ARG A 450 28.67 17.33 -0.30
CA ARG A 450 28.39 16.06 0.41
C ARG A 450 27.11 16.06 1.27
N ASN A 451 26.41 17.21 1.38
CA ASN A 451 25.26 17.39 2.28
C ASN A 451 23.90 17.58 1.57
N HIS A 452 23.84 17.55 0.22
CA HIS A 452 22.56 17.69 -0.51
C HIS A 452 22.27 16.48 -1.40
N VAL A 453 21.02 16.01 -1.36
CA VAL A 453 20.51 14.91 -2.20
C VAL A 453 20.47 15.40 -3.65
N ASN A 454 21.10 14.65 -4.56
CA ASN A 454 21.02 14.89 -6.00
C ASN A 454 19.98 13.95 -6.63
N LEU A 455 19.60 14.18 -7.88
CA LEU A 455 18.60 13.39 -8.59
C LEU A 455 18.89 11.87 -8.63
N GLN A 456 20.15 11.45 -8.65
CA GLN A 456 20.53 10.03 -8.61
C GLN A 456 20.29 9.40 -7.24
N ASP A 457 20.52 10.16 -6.17
CA ASP A 457 20.37 9.74 -4.78
C ASP A 457 18.97 10.00 -4.22
N HIS A 458 18.12 10.70 -4.95
CA HIS A 458 16.74 11.00 -4.57
C HIS A 458 15.93 9.71 -4.36
N GLU A 459 15.37 9.57 -3.15
CA GLU A 459 14.43 8.51 -2.82
C GLU A 459 13.02 8.94 -3.15
N ILE A 460 12.18 7.97 -3.46
CA ILE A 460 10.76 8.21 -3.69
C ILE A 460 10.18 8.87 -2.44
N ASP A 461 9.47 9.97 -2.70
CA ASP A 461 8.67 10.68 -1.72
C ASP A 461 7.35 11.11 -2.36
N VAL A 462 6.44 11.61 -1.54
CA VAL A 462 5.22 12.29 -1.99
C VAL A 462 5.62 13.51 -2.82
N LEU A 463 4.97 13.65 -3.97
CA LEU A 463 5.28 14.71 -4.93
C LEU A 463 4.00 15.39 -5.41
N ASP A 464 3.82 16.63 -5.01
CA ASP A 464 2.78 17.53 -5.51
C ASP A 464 3.24 18.18 -6.82
N PHE A 465 4.53 18.48 -6.99
CA PHE A 465 5.05 19.17 -8.18
C PHE A 465 5.94 18.27 -9.04
N TYR A 466 5.51 18.01 -10.27
CA TYR A 466 6.40 17.39 -11.24
C TYR A 466 7.58 18.32 -11.58
N PRO A 467 8.83 17.81 -11.62
CA PRO A 467 10.03 18.58 -11.99
C PRO A 467 10.10 18.83 -13.50
N LEU A 468 9.10 19.51 -14.04
CA LEU A 468 8.95 19.82 -15.46
C LEU A 468 9.51 21.21 -15.79
N LYS A 469 10.01 21.39 -17.01
CA LYS A 469 10.43 22.71 -17.49
C LYS A 469 9.20 23.54 -17.86
N SER A 470 8.99 24.65 -17.16
CA SER A 470 7.94 25.63 -17.44
C SER A 470 8.48 27.03 -17.66
N GLY A 471 7.81 27.81 -18.50
CA GLY A 471 8.04 29.25 -18.58
C GLY A 471 7.69 29.95 -17.27
N VAL A 472 8.45 30.98 -16.92
CA VAL A 472 8.24 31.78 -15.68
C VAL A 472 7.57 33.12 -15.97
N ASP A 473 7.24 33.42 -17.22
CA ASP A 473 6.67 34.71 -17.65
C ASP A 473 5.43 35.09 -16.84
N TRP A 474 4.56 34.12 -16.56
CA TRP A 474 3.34 34.31 -15.77
C TRP A 474 3.57 34.79 -14.33
N VAL A 475 4.74 34.49 -13.74
CA VAL A 475 5.13 35.00 -12.42
C VAL A 475 5.27 36.51 -12.48
N PHE A 476 5.96 37.01 -13.51
CA PHE A 476 6.19 38.44 -13.68
C PHE A 476 4.92 39.19 -14.08
N GLU A 477 4.00 38.54 -14.80
CA GLU A 477 2.66 39.08 -15.07
C GLU A 477 1.89 39.34 -13.76
N ILE A 478 1.88 38.40 -12.83
CA ILE A 478 1.20 38.56 -11.52
C ILE A 478 1.90 39.61 -10.66
N LEU A 479 3.22 39.76 -10.79
CA LEU A 479 3.97 40.85 -10.15
C LEU A 479 3.76 42.22 -10.82
N GLY A 480 2.95 42.31 -11.88
CA GLY A 480 2.56 43.57 -12.53
C GLY A 480 3.47 44.03 -13.68
N TYR A 481 4.34 43.17 -14.21
CA TYR A 481 5.23 43.53 -15.32
C TYR A 481 4.61 43.20 -16.69
N GLU A 482 4.56 44.20 -17.57
CA GLU A 482 4.01 44.07 -18.92
C GLU A 482 4.93 43.33 -19.91
N ASN A 483 6.26 43.40 -19.72
CA ASN A 483 7.26 42.84 -20.63
C ASN A 483 8.04 41.70 -19.98
N GLN A 484 7.37 40.56 -19.79
CA GLN A 484 7.85 39.48 -18.92
C GLN A 484 9.20 38.88 -19.37
N LYS A 485 9.49 38.89 -20.67
CA LYS A 485 10.74 38.33 -21.25
C LYS A 485 11.99 39.16 -20.95
N ASP A 486 11.81 40.40 -20.53
CA ASP A 486 12.87 41.37 -20.28
C ASP A 486 13.11 41.59 -18.77
N ILE A 487 12.50 40.76 -17.92
CA ILE A 487 12.62 40.81 -16.46
C ILE A 487 13.67 39.82 -15.97
N TYR A 488 14.52 40.26 -15.05
CA TYR A 488 15.61 39.47 -14.47
C TYR A 488 15.65 39.56 -12.95
N VAL A 489 15.72 38.41 -12.26
CA VAL A 489 16.11 38.37 -10.85
C VAL A 489 17.63 38.42 -10.75
N LEU A 490 18.16 39.47 -10.14
CA LEU A 490 19.59 39.69 -9.99
C LEU A 490 20.02 39.56 -8.53
N LYS A 491 21.20 38.98 -8.32
CA LYS A 491 21.86 38.86 -7.03
C LYS A 491 23.09 39.78 -7.02
N GLY A 492 23.15 40.69 -6.06
CA GLY A 492 24.29 41.57 -5.86
C GLY A 492 24.86 41.51 -4.46
N ASP A 493 26.09 41.98 -4.33
CA ASP A 493 26.78 42.18 -3.06
C ASP A 493 26.62 43.68 -2.68
N VAL A 494 26.31 43.96 -1.41
CA VAL A 494 26.10 45.34 -0.92
C VAL A 494 27.44 45.98 -0.61
N GLU A 495 27.71 47.14 -1.21
CA GLU A 495 28.91 47.94 -0.98
C GLU A 495 28.51 49.35 -0.51
N GLU A 496 29.03 49.78 0.63
CA GLU A 496 28.96 51.20 1.05
C GLU A 496 30.16 51.93 0.43
N LYS A 497 29.90 53.00 -0.32
CA LYS A 497 30.96 53.78 -0.99
C LYS A 497 31.26 55.11 -0.31
N ASP A 498 30.23 55.74 0.25
CA ASP A 498 30.30 56.98 1.05
C ASP A 498 29.36 56.79 2.26
N GLU A 499 29.55 57.56 3.34
CA GLU A 499 28.74 57.43 4.58
C GLU A 499 27.23 57.47 4.26
N GLY A 500 26.54 56.35 4.52
CA GLY A 500 25.09 56.22 4.29
C GLY A 500 24.67 56.03 2.83
N MET A 501 25.61 55.91 1.88
CA MET A 501 25.32 55.61 0.47
C MET A 501 25.66 54.17 0.11
N TYR A 502 24.61 53.35 0.01
CA TYR A 502 24.70 51.93 -0.32
C TYR A 502 24.47 51.69 -1.81
N PHE A 503 25.32 50.84 -2.38
CA PHE A 503 25.26 50.38 -3.76
C PHE A 503 25.14 48.86 -3.80
N LEU A 504 24.36 48.36 -4.76
CA LEU A 504 24.26 46.95 -5.08
C LEU A 504 25.14 46.65 -6.29
N LYS A 505 26.17 45.83 -6.07
CA LYS A 505 27.10 45.42 -7.13
C LYS A 505 26.76 44.02 -7.63
N ILE A 506 26.39 43.92 -8.89
CA ILE A 506 25.91 42.69 -9.52
C ILE A 506 26.90 42.25 -10.58
N ASN A 507 27.47 41.05 -10.43
CA ASN A 507 28.30 40.44 -11.45
C ASN A 507 27.46 39.56 -12.39
N LEU A 508 27.29 40.01 -13.64
CA LEU A 508 26.44 39.34 -14.63
C LEU A 508 27.06 38.06 -15.21
N GLY A 509 28.36 37.81 -14.99
CA GLY A 509 29.06 36.61 -15.48
C GLY A 509 28.80 35.33 -14.67
N ARG A 510 28.15 35.41 -13.51
CA ARG A 510 28.06 34.30 -12.53
C ARG A 510 27.02 33.22 -12.88
N SER A 511 25.88 33.54 -13.47
CA SER A 511 24.81 32.56 -13.79
C SER A 511 24.54 32.46 -15.30
N VAL A 512 23.95 31.33 -15.74
CA VAL A 512 23.52 31.17 -17.15
C VAL A 512 22.48 32.22 -17.54
N TYR A 513 21.58 32.54 -16.61
CA TYR A 513 20.50 33.50 -16.79
C TYR A 513 21.01 34.94 -16.91
N THR A 514 21.91 35.36 -16.02
CA THR A 514 22.52 36.72 -16.07
C THR A 514 23.49 36.89 -17.24
N LYS A 515 24.05 35.80 -17.78
CA LYS A 515 24.86 35.84 -19.02
C LYS A 515 24.04 36.23 -20.26
N GLN A 516 22.73 35.98 -20.27
CA GLN A 516 21.87 36.49 -21.35
C GLN A 516 21.77 38.01 -21.26
N LEU A 517 21.57 38.53 -20.05
CA LEU A 517 21.55 39.98 -19.80
C LEU A 517 22.91 40.65 -20.09
N LEU A 518 24.03 39.98 -19.81
CA LEU A 518 25.37 40.44 -20.20
C LEU A 518 25.47 40.74 -21.71
N LYS A 519 24.89 39.89 -22.56
CA LYS A 519 24.89 40.11 -24.02
C LYS A 519 24.07 41.33 -24.46
N ILE A 520 23.07 41.71 -23.66
CA ILE A 520 22.18 42.85 -23.93
C ILE A 520 22.83 44.16 -23.45
N ILE A 521 23.34 44.17 -22.21
CA ILE A 521 23.88 45.39 -21.57
C ILE A 521 25.35 45.63 -21.96
N ASN A 522 26.07 44.58 -22.36
CA ASN A 522 27.51 44.63 -22.68
C ASN A 522 28.37 45.22 -21.54
N LYS A 523 27.99 44.95 -20.29
CA LYS A 523 28.74 45.31 -19.06
C LYS A 523 28.83 44.10 -18.15
N GLU A 524 30.02 43.75 -17.69
CA GLU A 524 30.22 42.59 -16.79
C GLU A 524 29.70 42.82 -15.38
N VAL A 525 29.70 44.08 -14.93
CA VAL A 525 29.25 44.49 -13.61
C VAL A 525 28.20 45.60 -13.75
N LEU A 526 27.07 45.41 -13.08
CA LEU A 526 26.06 46.45 -12.85
C LEU A 526 26.22 46.99 -11.43
N GLU A 527 26.06 48.29 -11.28
CA GLU A 527 26.09 48.97 -10.00
C GLU A 527 24.83 49.83 -9.89
N ILE A 528 24.05 49.64 -8.84
CA ILE A 528 22.72 50.23 -8.65
C ILE A 528 22.70 50.91 -7.28
N LYS A 529 22.21 52.15 -7.19
CA LYS A 529 21.99 52.80 -5.89
C LYS A 529 20.76 52.19 -5.23
N PHE A 530 20.80 51.98 -3.92
CA PHE A 530 19.63 51.47 -3.19
C PHE A 530 18.42 52.42 -3.30
N GLU A 531 18.64 53.73 -3.37
CA GLU A 531 17.59 54.75 -3.59
C GLU A 531 16.85 54.59 -4.94
N ASP A 532 17.49 53.97 -5.94
CA ASP A 532 16.91 53.74 -7.26
C ASP A 532 16.06 52.45 -7.32
N ILE A 533 15.96 51.71 -6.21
CA ILE A 533 15.21 50.46 -6.10
C ILE A 533 13.82 50.76 -5.50
N GLU A 534 12.77 50.45 -6.25
CA GLU A 534 11.39 50.53 -5.76
C GLU A 534 11.12 49.45 -4.71
N ASP A 535 10.67 49.84 -3.52
CA ASP A 535 10.37 48.93 -2.42
C ASP A 535 8.90 48.56 -2.38
N CYS A 536 8.55 47.46 -3.05
CA CYS A 536 7.16 47.03 -3.20
C CYS A 536 6.57 46.45 -1.90
N ASP A 537 7.41 45.95 -0.98
CA ASP A 537 6.98 45.33 0.28
C ASP A 537 7.30 46.21 1.52
N GLN A 538 7.87 47.41 1.33
CA GLN A 538 8.30 48.34 2.41
C GLN A 538 9.29 47.70 3.40
N ILE A 539 10.27 46.96 2.87
CA ILE A 539 11.24 46.16 3.63
C ILE A 539 12.63 46.81 3.79
N LEU A 540 12.90 47.95 3.15
CA LEU A 540 14.21 48.59 3.13
C LEU A 540 14.59 49.34 4.44
N GLU A 541 13.92 49.09 5.56
CA GLU A 541 14.25 49.73 6.84
C GLU A 541 15.38 48.98 7.61
N ASP A 542 16.55 49.64 7.65
CA ASP A 542 17.65 49.57 8.63
C ASP A 542 18.61 48.36 8.72
N GLN A 543 18.49 47.28 7.95
CA GLN A 543 19.53 46.22 7.90
C GLN A 543 19.73 45.60 6.51
N TYR A 544 20.73 46.10 5.77
CA TYR A 544 21.18 45.48 4.53
C TYR A 544 22.02 44.23 4.82
N SER A 545 21.59 43.07 4.33
CA SER A 545 22.44 41.87 4.32
C SER A 545 23.59 42.03 3.32
N GLU A 546 24.72 41.33 3.54
CA GLU A 546 25.88 41.35 2.62
C GLU A 546 25.53 41.02 1.16
N THR A 547 24.44 40.25 0.96
CA THR A 547 23.91 39.89 -0.35
C THR A 547 22.46 40.35 -0.45
N TYR A 548 22.07 40.92 -1.60
CA TYR A 548 20.72 41.42 -1.85
C TYR A 548 20.19 40.97 -3.22
N PHE A 549 18.88 40.74 -3.33
CA PHE A 549 18.19 40.35 -4.56
C PHE A 549 17.25 41.45 -5.05
N VAL A 550 17.23 41.67 -6.36
CA VAL A 550 16.43 42.71 -7.02
C VAL A 550 15.85 42.19 -8.33
N LEU A 551 14.64 42.62 -8.67
CA LEU A 551 14.07 42.46 -10.01
C LEU A 551 14.50 43.62 -10.89
N TYR A 552 14.98 43.31 -12.08
CA TYR A 552 15.37 44.28 -13.08
C TYR A 552 14.52 44.15 -14.34
N ASP A 553 13.74 45.19 -14.62
CA ASP A 553 13.08 45.37 -15.92
C ASP A 553 14.07 46.03 -16.87
N SER A 554 14.65 45.23 -17.77
CA SER A 554 15.69 45.71 -18.68
C SER A 554 15.17 46.66 -19.76
N LYS A 555 13.88 46.59 -20.08
CA LYS A 555 13.25 47.43 -21.11
C LYS A 555 12.95 48.82 -20.56
N ASN A 556 12.35 48.88 -19.37
CA ASN A 556 12.04 50.14 -18.69
C ASN A 556 13.20 50.67 -17.83
N LYS A 557 14.26 49.88 -17.66
CA LYS A 557 15.43 50.16 -16.81
C LYS A 557 15.04 50.47 -15.36
N LYS A 558 14.09 49.71 -14.82
CA LYS A 558 13.59 49.86 -13.45
C LYS A 558 14.05 48.71 -12.58
N TYR A 559 14.25 49.02 -11.30
CA TYR A 559 14.62 48.06 -10.28
C TYR A 559 13.54 48.03 -9.20
N ALA A 560 13.14 46.84 -8.78
CA ALA A 560 12.20 46.68 -7.69
C ALA A 560 12.63 45.57 -6.74
N THR A 561 12.28 45.72 -5.47
CA THR A 561 12.51 44.73 -4.43
C THR A 561 11.20 44.29 -3.80
N TYR A 562 11.21 43.03 -3.38
CA TYR A 562 10.16 42.32 -2.66
C TYR A 562 10.86 41.57 -1.53
N ASP A 563 10.08 40.90 -0.66
CA ASP A 563 10.59 40.02 0.39
C ASP A 563 11.82 39.23 -0.09
N GLN A 564 12.94 39.44 0.60
CA GLN A 564 14.23 38.91 0.17
C GLN A 564 14.26 37.38 0.19
N LYS A 565 13.46 36.73 1.05
CA LYS A 565 13.34 35.26 1.05
C LYS A 565 12.66 34.80 -0.23
N PHE A 566 11.56 35.44 -0.63
CA PHE A 566 10.88 35.17 -1.89
C PHE A 566 11.80 35.38 -3.10
N LEU A 567 12.47 36.53 -3.23
CA LEU A 567 13.33 36.79 -4.40
C LEU A 567 14.52 35.83 -4.48
N LYS A 568 15.11 35.45 -3.35
CA LYS A 568 16.14 34.41 -3.28
C LYS A 568 15.63 33.06 -3.78
N VAL A 569 14.43 32.67 -3.36
CA VAL A 569 13.79 31.42 -3.78
C VAL A 569 13.41 31.47 -5.25
N LEU A 570 12.84 32.57 -5.73
CA LEU A 570 12.51 32.78 -7.14
C LEU A 570 13.75 32.70 -8.04
N SER A 571 14.87 33.31 -7.62
CA SER A 571 16.16 33.20 -8.32
C SER A 571 16.60 31.74 -8.45
N ALA A 572 16.56 30.99 -7.34
CA ALA A 572 16.97 29.59 -7.33
C ALA A 572 16.00 28.67 -8.10
N PHE A 573 14.70 29.00 -8.11
CA PHE A 573 13.67 28.34 -8.92
C PHE A 573 13.93 28.54 -10.42
N ILE A 574 14.17 29.78 -10.86
CA ILE A 574 14.51 30.10 -12.25
C ILE A 574 15.77 29.33 -12.68
N ASP A 575 16.78 29.23 -11.82
CA ASP A 575 17.99 28.45 -12.11
C ASP A 575 17.71 26.96 -12.35
N ILE A 576 16.78 26.34 -11.59
CA ILE A 576 16.35 24.95 -11.82
C ILE A 576 15.63 24.85 -13.18
N GLN A 577 14.67 25.75 -13.44
CA GLN A 577 13.89 25.77 -14.67
C GLN A 577 14.77 25.94 -15.92
N GLN A 578 15.81 26.77 -15.85
CA GLN A 578 16.74 26.97 -16.96
C GLN A 578 17.61 25.74 -17.25
N LYS A 579 18.03 25.01 -16.21
CA LYS A 579 18.84 23.78 -16.33
C LYS A 579 18.01 22.56 -16.70
N ASN A 580 16.70 22.61 -16.48
CA ASN A 580 15.79 21.55 -16.89
C ASN A 580 15.64 21.56 -18.42
N GLU A 581 15.81 20.41 -19.05
CA GLU A 581 15.68 20.24 -20.51
C GLU A 581 14.36 19.55 -20.91
N LEU A 582 13.57 19.10 -19.93
CA LEU A 582 12.35 18.34 -20.16
C LEU A 582 11.15 19.27 -20.41
N THR A 583 10.98 19.67 -21.67
CA THR A 583 9.86 20.52 -22.14
C THR A 583 8.63 19.72 -22.50
N LEU A 584 7.46 20.39 -22.59
CA LEU A 584 6.23 19.81 -23.11
C LEU A 584 6.43 19.24 -24.51
N GLU A 585 7.07 20.02 -25.39
CA GLU A 585 7.44 19.60 -26.75
C GLU A 585 8.29 18.31 -26.77
N THR A 586 9.24 18.18 -25.83
CA THR A 586 10.09 16.97 -25.73
C THR A 586 9.22 15.75 -25.39
N VAL A 587 8.36 15.84 -24.39
CA VAL A 587 7.55 14.70 -23.95
C VAL A 587 6.36 14.40 -24.87
N SER A 588 5.91 15.37 -25.68
CA SER A 588 4.85 15.16 -26.68
C SER A 588 5.22 14.12 -27.74
N LYS A 589 6.51 13.80 -27.91
CA LYS A 589 6.95 12.67 -28.75
C LYS A 589 6.63 11.30 -28.15
N ILE A 590 6.33 11.23 -26.84
CA ILE A 590 5.94 9.99 -26.17
C ILE A 590 4.46 9.72 -26.45
N THR A 591 4.20 8.85 -27.42
CA THR A 591 2.83 8.43 -27.72
C THR A 591 2.25 7.55 -26.60
N LYS A 592 0.92 7.48 -26.53
CA LYS A 592 0.21 6.59 -25.58
C LYS A 592 0.61 5.13 -25.74
N GLN A 593 0.87 4.69 -26.97
CA GLN A 593 1.37 3.33 -27.25
C GLN A 593 2.77 3.13 -26.68
N MET A 594 3.70 4.05 -26.93
CA MET A 594 5.07 3.96 -26.40
C MET A 594 5.09 3.95 -24.86
N TYR A 595 4.30 4.81 -24.23
CA TYR A 595 4.13 4.82 -22.77
C TYR A 595 3.58 3.48 -22.26
N SER A 596 2.57 2.93 -22.94
CA SER A 596 1.99 1.62 -22.58
C SER A 596 3.01 0.48 -22.70
N GLU A 597 3.88 0.49 -23.71
CA GLU A 597 4.95 -0.50 -23.85
C GLU A 597 5.98 -0.36 -22.72
N ILE A 598 6.41 0.86 -22.37
CA ILE A 598 7.32 1.10 -21.23
C ILE A 598 6.67 0.64 -19.92
N LYS A 599 5.39 0.95 -19.70
CA LYS A 599 4.64 0.48 -18.52
C LYS A 599 4.59 -1.04 -18.45
N LYS A 600 4.34 -1.72 -19.57
CA LYS A 600 4.34 -3.19 -19.68
C LYS A 600 5.73 -3.79 -19.40
N MET A 601 6.80 -3.12 -19.84
CA MET A 601 8.16 -3.52 -19.50
C MET A 601 8.41 -3.41 -18.00
N MET A 602 8.00 -2.30 -17.37
CA MET A 602 8.16 -2.10 -15.93
C MET A 602 7.28 -3.02 -15.09
N SER A 603 6.10 -3.42 -15.59
CA SER A 603 5.19 -4.31 -14.85
C SER A 603 5.76 -5.71 -14.64
N LEU A 604 6.73 -6.13 -15.45
CA LEU A 604 7.55 -7.34 -15.22
C LEU A 604 8.34 -7.30 -13.90
N HIS A 605 8.49 -6.11 -13.30
CA HIS A 605 9.16 -5.86 -12.03
C HIS A 605 8.23 -5.21 -10.99
N GLN A 606 6.91 -5.19 -11.22
CA GLN A 606 5.96 -4.45 -10.39
C GLN A 606 6.08 -4.79 -8.90
N GLU A 607 6.13 -6.07 -8.54
CA GLU A 607 6.25 -6.51 -7.14
C GLU A 607 7.48 -5.91 -6.46
N ALA A 608 8.65 -5.99 -7.11
CA ALA A 608 9.91 -5.48 -6.56
C ALA A 608 9.99 -3.95 -6.54
N LEU A 609 9.31 -3.28 -7.47
CA LEU A 609 9.23 -1.82 -7.52
C LEU A 609 8.20 -1.28 -6.51
N ALA A 610 7.12 -2.02 -6.22
CA ALA A 610 6.08 -1.63 -5.28
C ALA A 610 6.49 -1.89 -3.82
N GLU A 611 7.38 -2.86 -3.57
CA GLU A 611 7.87 -3.21 -2.24
C GLU A 611 8.44 -1.96 -1.51
N GLY A 612 7.82 -1.62 -0.38
CA GLY A 612 8.17 -0.44 0.44
C GLY A 612 7.66 0.91 -0.07
N ASN A 613 7.05 0.97 -1.26
CA ASN A 613 6.59 2.20 -1.92
C ASN A 613 5.06 2.40 -1.88
N GLU A 614 4.30 1.45 -1.34
CA GLU A 614 2.82 1.51 -1.22
C GLU A 614 2.32 2.70 -0.39
N LYS A 615 3.17 3.28 0.45
CA LYS A 615 2.86 4.49 1.22
C LYS A 615 2.82 5.79 0.38
N PHE A 616 3.38 5.75 -0.83
CA PHE A 616 3.50 6.89 -1.73
C PHE A 616 2.65 6.76 -3.00
N PHE A 617 2.38 5.53 -3.44
CA PHE A 617 1.61 5.27 -4.66
C PHE A 617 0.42 4.35 -4.39
N CYS A 618 -0.77 4.78 -4.80
CA CYS A 618 -1.99 3.97 -4.80
C CYS A 618 -2.14 3.10 -6.05
N ASP A 619 -1.39 3.42 -7.12
CA ASP A 619 -1.45 2.72 -8.40
C ASP A 619 -0.07 2.69 -9.08
N PHE A 620 0.12 1.69 -9.95
CA PHE A 620 1.39 1.48 -10.63
C PHE A 620 1.63 2.47 -11.79
N ASP A 621 0.60 3.08 -12.36
CA ASP A 621 0.76 4.07 -13.45
C ASP A 621 1.47 5.33 -12.95
N SER A 622 1.05 5.82 -11.79
CA SER A 622 1.66 6.95 -11.09
C SER A 622 3.13 6.67 -10.77
N GLN A 623 3.44 5.46 -10.33
CA GLN A 623 4.83 5.05 -10.08
C GLN A 623 5.67 5.02 -11.38
N VAL A 624 5.11 4.51 -12.48
CA VAL A 624 5.79 4.51 -13.79
C VAL A 624 6.04 5.93 -14.28
N TYR A 625 5.03 6.80 -14.23
CA TYR A 625 5.15 8.21 -14.62
C TYR A 625 6.22 8.93 -13.80
N TYR A 626 6.19 8.78 -12.47
CA TYR A 626 7.17 9.34 -11.56
C TYR A 626 8.59 8.93 -11.94
N ARG A 627 8.85 7.62 -12.07
CA ARG A 627 10.18 7.09 -12.39
C ARG A 627 10.65 7.52 -13.78
N LEU A 628 9.75 7.57 -14.75
CA LEU A 628 10.07 7.95 -16.12
C LEU A 628 10.54 9.42 -16.20
N ILE A 629 9.85 10.36 -15.53
CA ILE A 629 10.28 11.77 -15.48
C ILE A 629 11.67 11.88 -14.86
N HIS A 630 11.86 11.28 -13.68
CA HIS A 630 13.15 11.34 -12.98
C HIS A 630 14.28 10.72 -13.80
N ASN A 631 13.99 9.63 -14.51
CA ASN A 631 14.97 8.99 -15.36
C ASN A 631 15.35 9.84 -16.59
N MET A 632 14.38 10.48 -17.23
CA MET A 632 14.62 11.41 -18.34
C MET A 632 15.44 12.62 -17.90
N LEU A 633 15.14 13.19 -16.74
CA LEU A 633 15.91 14.30 -16.15
C LEU A 633 17.35 13.87 -15.83
N TRP A 634 17.52 12.71 -15.21
CA TRP A 634 18.84 12.17 -14.86
C TRP A 634 19.68 11.87 -16.10
N SER A 635 19.03 11.34 -17.14
CA SER A 635 19.64 11.06 -18.44
C SER A 635 19.80 12.29 -19.34
N LYS A 636 19.40 13.49 -18.87
CA LYS A 636 19.44 14.75 -19.64
C LYS A 636 18.81 14.61 -21.02
N VAL A 637 17.61 14.04 -21.03
CA VAL A 637 16.79 13.89 -22.24
C VAL A 637 16.20 15.24 -22.60
N ASN A 638 16.33 15.60 -23.86
CA ASN A 638 15.80 16.81 -24.47
C ASN A 638 15.21 16.46 -25.85
N PHE A 639 14.64 17.45 -26.54
CA PHE A 639 13.98 17.25 -27.82
C PHE A 639 14.83 16.52 -28.89
N ALA A 640 16.15 16.72 -28.87
CA ALA A 640 17.08 16.08 -29.81
C ALA A 640 17.42 14.63 -29.43
N LYS A 641 17.26 14.25 -28.16
CA LYS A 641 17.67 12.94 -27.63
C LYS A 641 16.50 11.99 -27.34
N ILE A 642 15.28 12.49 -27.23
CA ILE A 642 14.12 11.69 -26.81
C ILE A 642 13.87 10.49 -27.71
N ASP A 643 14.05 10.60 -29.02
CA ASP A 643 13.87 9.48 -29.94
C ASP A 643 14.90 8.36 -29.66
N ASN A 644 16.16 8.71 -29.42
CA ASN A 644 17.19 7.75 -29.01
C ASN A 644 16.83 7.09 -27.66
N TYR A 645 16.38 7.89 -26.69
CA TYR A 645 15.96 7.40 -25.39
C TYR A 645 14.83 6.36 -25.52
N LEU A 646 13.79 6.66 -26.30
CA LEU A 646 12.67 5.75 -26.54
C LEU A 646 13.08 4.49 -27.31
N ASN A 647 13.92 4.63 -28.35
CA ASN A 647 14.44 3.51 -29.13
C ASN A 647 15.18 2.49 -28.27
N ILE A 648 15.88 2.93 -27.22
CA ILE A 648 16.53 2.02 -26.26
C ILE A 648 15.48 1.11 -25.63
N PHE A 649 14.39 1.64 -25.05
CA PHE A 649 13.35 0.82 -24.43
C PHE A 649 12.67 -0.08 -25.46
N LEU A 650 12.21 0.48 -26.57
CA LEU A 650 11.48 -0.24 -27.61
C LEU A 650 12.33 -1.29 -28.34
N GLY A 651 13.65 -1.17 -28.29
CA GLY A 651 14.58 -2.20 -28.76
C GLY A 651 14.67 -3.44 -27.87
N HIS A 652 14.10 -3.42 -26.66
CA HIS A 652 14.12 -4.56 -25.75
C HIS A 652 12.99 -5.56 -26.01
N GLN A 653 13.32 -6.85 -25.93
CA GLN A 653 12.35 -7.93 -25.89
C GLN A 653 11.89 -8.16 -24.44
N CYS A 654 10.57 -8.19 -24.22
CA CYS A 654 9.99 -8.56 -22.93
C CYS A 654 9.94 -10.08 -22.76
N LEU A 655 10.43 -10.60 -21.64
CA LEU A 655 10.38 -12.02 -21.29
C LEU A 655 9.46 -12.20 -20.07
N SER A 656 8.22 -12.63 -20.32
CA SER A 656 7.14 -12.83 -19.33
C SER A 656 6.83 -14.33 -19.16
N PHE A 657 6.64 -14.79 -17.94
CA PHE A 657 6.33 -16.19 -17.66
C PHE A 657 4.83 -16.48 -17.56
N GLU A 658 3.94 -15.53 -17.89
CA GLU A 658 2.48 -15.67 -17.76
C GLU A 658 1.90 -16.94 -18.41
N ASN A 659 2.47 -17.38 -19.53
CA ASN A 659 2.02 -18.55 -20.30
C ASN A 659 2.85 -19.81 -20.07
N ILE A 660 3.67 -19.87 -19.01
CA ILE A 660 4.54 -21.03 -18.74
C ILE A 660 3.74 -22.31 -18.45
N ASN A 661 2.51 -22.16 -17.96
CA ASN A 661 1.58 -23.27 -17.74
C ASN A 661 1.09 -23.95 -19.04
N HIS A 662 1.37 -23.40 -20.21
CA HIS A 662 1.12 -24.06 -21.50
C HIS A 662 2.30 -24.92 -21.96
N ASP A 663 3.42 -24.91 -21.22
CA ASP A 663 4.56 -25.77 -21.51
C ASP A 663 4.44 -27.09 -20.74
N GLU A 664 4.25 -28.19 -21.48
CA GLU A 664 4.11 -29.54 -20.93
C GLU A 664 5.28 -29.96 -20.02
N LYS A 665 6.50 -29.45 -20.27
CA LYS A 665 7.66 -29.75 -19.43
C LYS A 665 7.56 -29.07 -18.08
N PHE A 666 7.11 -27.82 -18.04
CA PHE A 666 6.88 -27.11 -16.77
C PHE A 666 5.60 -27.56 -16.07
N MET A 667 4.60 -28.06 -16.79
CA MET A 667 3.41 -28.69 -16.22
C MET A 667 3.65 -30.12 -15.72
N ARG A 668 4.83 -30.68 -15.97
CA ARG A 668 5.27 -31.98 -15.44
C ARG A 668 4.26 -33.10 -15.75
N THR A 669 3.81 -33.18 -17.00
CA THR A 669 2.72 -34.06 -17.42
C THR A 669 3.11 -35.54 -17.57
N ASP A 670 4.40 -35.87 -17.62
CA ASP A 670 4.89 -37.25 -17.74
C ASP A 670 5.23 -37.82 -16.36
N SER A 671 4.43 -38.80 -15.90
CA SER A 671 4.57 -39.44 -14.58
C SER A 671 5.84 -40.28 -14.44
N ASN A 672 6.50 -40.66 -15.54
CA ASN A 672 7.75 -41.44 -15.51
C ASN A 672 9.00 -40.55 -15.57
N THR A 673 8.84 -39.23 -15.49
CA THR A 673 9.92 -38.25 -15.57
C THR A 673 10.14 -37.58 -14.21
N LEU A 674 11.38 -37.57 -13.73
CA LEU A 674 11.80 -36.70 -12.64
C LEU A 674 12.19 -35.33 -13.22
N TYR A 675 11.44 -34.30 -12.85
CA TYR A 675 11.70 -32.92 -13.23
C TYR A 675 12.56 -32.25 -12.17
N ILE A 676 13.71 -31.73 -12.58
CA ILE A 676 14.72 -31.20 -11.68
C ILE A 676 14.82 -29.68 -11.88
N PRO A 677 14.47 -28.85 -10.89
CA PRO A 677 14.62 -27.41 -11.00
C PRO A 677 16.08 -26.98 -10.94
N LYS A 678 16.39 -25.85 -11.59
CA LYS A 678 17.73 -25.27 -11.59
C LYS A 678 18.29 -24.94 -10.20
N ASP A 679 17.45 -24.38 -9.34
CA ASP A 679 17.77 -24.00 -7.97
C ASP A 679 16.71 -24.59 -7.03
N LYS A 680 17.05 -24.92 -5.78
CA LYS A 680 16.16 -25.42 -4.72
C LYS A 680 15.16 -24.37 -4.29
N ARG A 681 14.10 -24.81 -3.60
CA ARG A 681 12.96 -23.96 -3.20
C ARG A 681 13.35 -22.74 -2.38
N ASP A 682 14.29 -22.89 -1.43
CA ASP A 682 14.69 -21.83 -0.51
C ASP A 682 15.63 -20.79 -1.14
N CYS A 683 15.98 -20.95 -2.42
CA CYS A 683 16.72 -19.94 -3.15
C CYS A 683 15.79 -18.82 -3.64
N ASP A 684 16.23 -17.56 -3.52
CA ASP A 684 15.56 -16.41 -4.15
C ASP A 684 15.86 -16.36 -5.67
N SER A 685 15.51 -17.44 -6.38
CA SER A 685 15.72 -17.60 -7.82
C SER A 685 14.49 -17.20 -8.63
N VAL A 686 14.71 -16.91 -9.93
CA VAL A 686 13.62 -16.60 -10.87
C VAL A 686 12.66 -17.79 -11.00
N LEU A 687 13.19 -19.00 -11.10
CA LEU A 687 12.37 -20.20 -11.30
C LEU A 687 11.47 -20.50 -10.08
N VAL A 688 11.95 -20.27 -8.85
CA VAL A 688 11.13 -20.39 -7.64
C VAL A 688 9.96 -19.40 -7.68
N ARG A 689 10.21 -18.14 -8.04
CA ARG A 689 9.15 -17.12 -8.16
C ARG A 689 8.14 -17.45 -9.25
N VAL A 690 8.62 -17.93 -10.41
CA VAL A 690 7.77 -18.41 -11.50
C VAL A 690 6.90 -19.57 -11.04
N TYR A 691 7.48 -20.53 -10.29
CA TYR A 691 6.75 -21.66 -9.75
C TYR A 691 5.64 -21.21 -8.78
N GLU A 692 5.98 -20.40 -7.77
CA GLU A 692 5.03 -19.91 -6.77
C GLU A 692 3.93 -19.00 -7.37
N LYS A 693 4.24 -18.26 -8.45
CA LYS A 693 3.28 -17.36 -9.10
C LYS A 693 2.36 -18.05 -10.12
N TYR A 694 2.94 -18.88 -11.00
CA TYR A 694 2.25 -19.38 -12.20
C TYR A 694 1.99 -20.88 -12.22
N LEU A 695 2.79 -21.70 -11.54
CA LEU A 695 2.71 -23.16 -11.65
C LEU A 695 2.07 -23.83 -10.42
N LYS A 696 2.15 -23.21 -9.25
CA LYS A 696 1.66 -23.78 -7.99
C LYS A 696 0.16 -23.55 -7.80
N SER A 697 -0.59 -24.61 -7.46
CA SER A 697 -2.01 -24.51 -7.14
C SER A 697 -2.23 -23.83 -5.77
N LYS A 698 -3.05 -22.78 -5.75
CA LYS A 698 -3.41 -22.07 -4.50
C LYS A 698 -4.59 -22.68 -3.74
N ARG A 699 -5.26 -23.70 -4.28
CA ARG A 699 -6.57 -24.19 -3.78
C ARG A 699 -6.52 -25.55 -3.07
N CYS A 700 -5.48 -26.34 -3.28
CA CYS A 700 -5.35 -27.69 -2.72
C CYS A 700 -3.87 -28.02 -2.46
N ARG A 701 -3.61 -29.08 -1.68
CA ARG A 701 -2.24 -29.63 -1.56
C ARG A 701 -1.78 -30.08 -2.95
N GLU A 702 -0.64 -29.57 -3.38
CA GLU A 702 -0.01 -29.89 -4.66
C GLU A 702 0.42 -31.37 -4.64
N THR A 703 -0.13 -32.18 -5.55
CA THR A 703 0.23 -33.60 -5.70
C THR A 703 1.43 -33.82 -6.61
N ASN A 704 1.85 -32.78 -7.35
CA ASN A 704 2.96 -32.82 -8.30
C ASN A 704 3.90 -31.61 -8.08
N ASP A 705 4.40 -31.46 -6.85
CA ASP A 705 5.33 -30.38 -6.47
C ASP A 705 6.68 -30.56 -7.17
N LEU A 706 7.16 -29.51 -7.85
CA LEU A 706 8.46 -29.50 -8.53
C LEU A 706 9.64 -29.65 -7.55
N TYR A 707 9.40 -29.27 -6.29
CA TYR A 707 10.39 -29.26 -5.22
C TYR A 707 10.23 -30.42 -4.24
N ASP A 708 9.46 -31.44 -4.60
CA ASP A 708 9.40 -32.67 -3.80
C ASP A 708 10.77 -33.36 -3.78
N GLU A 709 11.27 -33.58 -2.57
CA GLU A 709 12.60 -34.14 -2.29
C GLU A 709 12.57 -35.66 -2.13
N ASN A 710 11.40 -36.28 -2.03
CA ASN A 710 11.26 -37.69 -1.65
C ASN A 710 11.37 -38.63 -2.85
N ILE A 711 12.30 -39.57 -2.78
CA ILE A 711 12.50 -40.61 -3.78
C ILE A 711 12.39 -41.98 -3.12
N GLU A 712 11.66 -42.90 -3.73
CA GLU A 712 11.52 -44.28 -3.28
C GLU A 712 12.61 -45.16 -3.90
N LEU A 713 13.19 -46.08 -3.12
CA LEU A 713 14.14 -47.08 -3.61
C LEU A 713 13.51 -48.47 -3.47
N LYS A 714 13.19 -49.11 -4.60
CA LYS A 714 12.61 -50.46 -4.68
C LYS A 714 13.46 -51.33 -5.61
N ASP A 715 13.89 -52.49 -5.12
CA ASP A 715 14.68 -53.47 -5.90
C ASP A 715 15.91 -52.88 -6.62
N GLY A 716 16.61 -51.97 -5.94
CA GLY A 716 17.80 -51.31 -6.50
C GLY A 716 17.52 -50.25 -7.56
N THR A 717 16.26 -49.90 -7.80
CA THR A 717 15.83 -48.85 -8.75
C THR A 717 15.01 -47.76 -8.07
N TYR A 718 15.03 -46.56 -8.63
CA TYR A 718 14.42 -45.37 -8.04
C TYR A 718 13.04 -45.03 -8.63
N PHE A 719 12.13 -44.58 -7.78
CA PHE A 719 10.76 -44.22 -8.09
C PHE A 719 10.42 -42.84 -7.51
N HIS A 720 9.52 -42.11 -8.18
CA HIS A 720 8.94 -40.85 -7.70
C HIS A 720 7.41 -40.95 -7.84
N ASN A 721 6.67 -40.68 -6.76
CA ASN A 721 5.21 -40.83 -6.71
C ASN A 721 4.73 -42.18 -7.27
N GLU A 722 5.28 -43.29 -6.74
CA GLU A 722 4.98 -44.67 -7.18
C GLU A 722 5.40 -45.04 -8.62
N ASN A 723 5.91 -44.10 -9.43
CA ASN A 723 6.30 -44.33 -10.82
C ASN A 723 7.81 -44.52 -10.98
N ARG A 724 8.25 -45.48 -11.82
CA ARG A 724 9.68 -45.70 -12.09
C ARG A 724 10.23 -44.51 -12.88
N ILE A 725 11.33 -43.93 -12.40
CA ILE A 725 11.97 -42.81 -13.09
C ILE A 725 12.69 -43.35 -14.33
N ASN A 726 12.18 -43.04 -15.52
CA ASN A 726 12.76 -43.45 -16.81
C ASN A 726 13.50 -42.30 -17.52
N LYS A 727 13.25 -41.07 -17.07
CA LYS A 727 13.73 -39.86 -17.72
C LYS A 727 13.99 -38.76 -16.70
N ILE A 728 15.05 -37.99 -16.94
CA ILE A 728 15.39 -36.79 -16.18
C ILE A 728 15.21 -35.57 -17.09
N VAL A 729 14.45 -34.59 -16.61
CA VAL A 729 14.31 -33.29 -17.28
C VAL A 729 14.84 -32.19 -16.37
N PHE A 730 15.96 -31.56 -16.73
CA PHE A 730 16.44 -30.37 -16.07
C PHE A 730 15.68 -29.14 -16.58
N LEU A 731 15.05 -28.39 -15.67
CA LEU A 731 14.27 -27.19 -15.97
C LEU A 731 15.03 -25.92 -15.61
N CYS A 732 15.21 -25.05 -16.60
CA CYS A 732 15.81 -23.72 -16.44
C CYS A 732 14.84 -22.61 -16.82
N ASP A 733 14.99 -21.44 -16.22
CA ASP A 733 14.23 -20.25 -16.59
C ASP A 733 14.67 -19.70 -17.97
N ASN A 734 15.98 -19.68 -18.24
CA ASN A 734 16.52 -19.26 -19.54
C ASN A 734 17.84 -19.96 -19.92
N PHE A 735 18.14 -19.98 -21.23
CA PHE A 735 19.45 -20.29 -21.81
C PHE A 735 20.06 -19.07 -22.52
N GLU A 736 20.31 -17.97 -21.82
CA GLU A 736 20.95 -16.77 -22.40
C GLU A 736 22.29 -17.12 -23.09
N ASN A 737 23.35 -17.33 -22.31
CA ASN A 737 24.67 -17.74 -22.81
C ASN A 737 25.05 -19.19 -22.45
N GLY A 738 24.14 -19.93 -21.81
CA GLY A 738 24.32 -21.31 -21.34
C GLY A 738 25.22 -21.49 -20.11
N SER A 739 25.96 -20.47 -19.65
CA SER A 739 26.97 -20.62 -18.60
C SER A 739 26.39 -21.01 -17.23
N ALA A 740 25.25 -20.44 -16.86
CA ALA A 740 24.57 -20.79 -15.62
C ALA A 740 24.02 -22.24 -15.66
N THR A 741 23.44 -22.63 -16.80
CA THR A 741 22.94 -24.00 -17.03
C THR A 741 24.06 -25.02 -16.98
N ILE A 742 25.20 -24.76 -17.64
CA ILE A 742 26.37 -25.64 -17.60
C ILE A 742 26.85 -25.82 -16.16
N ARG A 743 26.92 -24.73 -15.37
CA ARG A 743 27.33 -24.80 -13.97
C ARG A 743 26.36 -25.63 -13.12
N MET A 744 25.07 -25.49 -13.34
CA MET A 744 24.03 -26.30 -12.71
C MET A 744 24.17 -27.78 -13.09
N LEU A 745 24.39 -28.10 -14.37
CA LEU A 745 24.61 -29.47 -14.83
C LEU A 745 25.85 -30.09 -14.18
N LYS A 746 26.96 -29.34 -14.11
CA LYS A 746 28.17 -29.81 -13.41
C LYS A 746 27.90 -30.14 -11.94
N ALA A 747 27.08 -29.33 -11.28
CA ALA A 747 26.73 -29.55 -9.87
C ALA A 747 25.86 -30.81 -9.68
N TYR A 748 24.81 -31.00 -10.49
CA TYR A 748 23.93 -32.18 -10.39
C TYR A 748 24.58 -33.49 -10.85
N LEU A 749 25.48 -33.42 -11.83
CA LEU A 749 26.12 -34.60 -12.44
C LEU A 749 27.49 -34.90 -11.83
N ASP A 750 27.89 -34.21 -10.76
CA ASP A 750 29.18 -34.35 -10.07
C ASP A 750 30.41 -34.21 -11.00
N ILE A 751 30.32 -33.35 -12.01
CA ILE A 751 31.43 -33.10 -12.95
C ILE A 751 32.39 -32.07 -12.34
N GLU A 752 33.66 -32.44 -12.16
CA GLU A 752 34.66 -31.55 -11.59
C GLU A 752 34.99 -30.35 -12.51
N ASP A 753 35.16 -29.17 -11.92
CA ASP A 753 35.66 -27.98 -12.60
C ASP A 753 36.85 -27.38 -11.85
N VAL A 754 38.05 -27.62 -12.37
CA VAL A 754 39.30 -27.13 -11.77
C VAL A 754 39.45 -25.61 -11.93
N ARG A 755 38.79 -25.00 -12.93
CA ARG A 755 38.98 -23.58 -13.28
C ARG A 755 38.17 -22.60 -12.42
N ASP A 756 37.08 -23.05 -11.77
CA ASP A 756 36.18 -22.16 -11.03
C ASP A 756 35.47 -22.87 -9.85
N LYS A 757 36.27 -23.56 -9.00
CA LYS A 757 35.78 -24.37 -7.86
C LYS A 757 34.78 -23.63 -6.95
N SER A 758 35.02 -22.36 -6.64
CA SER A 758 34.17 -21.58 -5.73
C SER A 758 32.75 -21.37 -6.29
N LYS A 759 32.60 -21.13 -7.59
CA LYS A 759 31.29 -20.99 -8.23
C LYS A 759 30.57 -22.33 -8.34
N LEU A 760 31.30 -23.43 -8.57
CA LEU A 760 30.72 -24.77 -8.60
C LEU A 760 30.17 -25.17 -7.22
N GLU A 761 30.91 -24.92 -6.13
CA GLU A 761 30.42 -25.19 -4.77
C GLU A 761 29.18 -24.36 -4.42
N ARG A 762 29.13 -23.08 -4.81
CA ARG A 762 27.91 -22.27 -4.69
C ARG A 762 26.74 -22.86 -5.48
N ALA A 763 26.98 -23.41 -6.68
CA ALA A 763 25.93 -24.05 -7.46
C ALA A 763 25.43 -25.32 -6.78
N LYS A 764 26.32 -26.17 -6.24
CA LYS A 764 25.93 -27.37 -5.46
C LYS A 764 25.06 -27.01 -4.25
N GLN A 765 25.36 -25.92 -3.55
CA GLN A 765 24.53 -25.44 -2.44
C GLN A 765 23.14 -24.98 -2.86
N LYS A 766 22.99 -24.54 -4.11
CA LYS A 766 21.73 -24.09 -4.70
C LYS A 766 20.95 -25.23 -5.37
N CYS A 767 21.57 -26.36 -5.69
CA CYS A 767 20.86 -27.52 -6.25
C CYS A 767 19.79 -28.06 -5.28
N GLN A 768 18.69 -28.54 -5.85
CA GLN A 768 17.69 -29.33 -5.14
C GLN A 768 18.33 -30.64 -4.68
N LYS A 769 18.06 -31.00 -3.43
CA LYS A 769 18.51 -32.26 -2.85
C LYS A 769 17.36 -33.25 -2.82
N TYR A 770 17.70 -34.52 -2.94
CA TYR A 770 16.75 -35.62 -2.97
C TYR A 770 17.15 -36.65 -1.93
N TYR A 771 16.18 -37.25 -1.27
CA TYR A 771 16.36 -38.15 -0.13
C TYR A 771 15.52 -39.41 -0.28
N VAL A 772 15.98 -40.50 0.30
CA VAL A 772 15.18 -41.74 0.36
C VAL A 772 13.94 -41.48 1.23
N LEU A 773 12.75 -41.83 0.73
CA LEU A 773 11.49 -41.68 1.46
C LEU A 773 11.58 -42.32 2.86
N GLY A 774 11.29 -41.53 3.89
CA GLY A 774 11.38 -41.94 5.30
C GLY A 774 12.80 -41.93 5.90
N LYS A 775 13.84 -41.54 5.14
CA LYS A 775 15.24 -41.46 5.58
C LYS A 775 15.93 -40.17 5.09
N ARG A 776 15.65 -39.06 5.77
CA ARG A 776 16.21 -37.73 5.45
C ARG A 776 17.74 -37.62 5.55
N GLU A 777 18.40 -38.55 6.24
CA GLU A 777 19.87 -38.57 6.31
C GLU A 777 20.53 -39.20 5.07
N CYS A 778 19.75 -39.86 4.21
CA CYS A 778 20.25 -40.55 3.02
C CYS A 778 20.03 -39.70 1.76
N GLU A 779 20.96 -38.79 1.48
CA GLU A 779 20.98 -37.98 0.25
C GLU A 779 21.27 -38.87 -0.98
N ILE A 780 20.47 -38.71 -2.04
CA ILE A 780 20.60 -39.42 -3.31
C ILE A 780 21.17 -38.45 -4.35
N LYS A 781 22.22 -38.89 -5.04
CA LYS A 781 22.80 -38.16 -6.16
C LYS A 781 22.02 -38.43 -7.44
N ILE A 782 21.76 -37.40 -8.23
CA ILE A 782 21.08 -37.52 -9.53
C ILE A 782 21.88 -38.43 -10.49
N SER A 783 23.20 -38.38 -10.43
CA SER A 783 24.11 -39.27 -11.16
C SER A 783 23.87 -40.76 -10.84
N ASP A 784 23.51 -41.11 -9.60
CA ASP A 784 23.16 -42.47 -9.19
C ASP A 784 21.79 -42.90 -9.72
N ILE A 785 20.81 -41.99 -9.75
CA ILE A 785 19.49 -42.25 -10.36
C ILE A 785 19.64 -42.55 -11.86
N ILE A 786 20.40 -41.72 -12.57
CA ILE A 786 20.62 -41.87 -14.01
C ILE A 786 21.25 -43.23 -14.32
N SER A 787 22.27 -43.64 -13.54
CA SER A 787 23.00 -44.88 -13.80
C SER A 787 22.18 -46.14 -13.48
N LYS A 788 21.52 -46.20 -12.31
CA LYS A 788 20.74 -47.37 -11.90
C LYS A 788 19.46 -47.57 -12.71
N ASN A 789 18.80 -46.49 -13.11
CA ASN A 789 17.55 -46.59 -13.87
C ASN A 789 17.74 -46.59 -15.40
N ASN A 790 18.95 -46.30 -15.89
CA ASN A 790 19.29 -46.08 -17.30
C ASN A 790 18.42 -44.97 -17.92
N CYS A 791 18.40 -43.80 -17.27
CA CYS A 791 17.51 -42.70 -17.64
C CYS A 791 17.97 -41.97 -18.92
N SER A 792 17.00 -41.52 -19.72
CA SER A 792 17.26 -40.49 -20.74
C SER A 792 17.34 -39.09 -20.12
N ILE A 793 18.18 -38.21 -20.68
CA ILE A 793 18.39 -36.84 -20.17
C ILE A 793 17.85 -35.82 -21.17
N GLU A 794 17.02 -34.90 -20.69
CA GLU A 794 16.58 -33.72 -21.43
C GLU A 794 16.85 -32.45 -20.61
N ILE A 795 17.29 -31.38 -21.26
CA ILE A 795 17.47 -30.07 -20.66
C ILE A 795 16.50 -29.13 -21.38
N HIS A 796 15.58 -28.56 -20.62
CA HIS A 796 14.52 -27.72 -21.15
C HIS A 796 14.52 -26.35 -20.45
N SER A 797 14.23 -25.31 -21.23
CA SER A 797 14.10 -23.95 -20.71
C SER A 797 12.93 -23.22 -21.32
N PHE A 798 12.32 -22.31 -20.57
CA PHE A 798 11.22 -21.53 -21.13
C PHE A 798 11.73 -20.55 -22.19
N TYR A 799 12.83 -19.85 -21.91
CA TYR A 799 13.51 -18.98 -22.87
C TYR A 799 14.89 -19.51 -23.26
N GLY A 800 15.38 -19.22 -24.46
CA GLY A 800 16.74 -19.60 -24.83
C GLY A 800 17.26 -18.94 -26.09
N THR A 801 18.57 -19.01 -26.28
CA THR A 801 19.23 -18.62 -27.53
C THR A 801 19.80 -19.85 -28.23
N SER A 802 19.91 -19.78 -29.56
CA SER A 802 20.62 -20.79 -30.35
C SER A 802 22.10 -20.92 -29.96
N GLU A 803 22.75 -19.85 -29.49
CA GLU A 803 24.13 -19.88 -28.99
C GLU A 803 24.24 -20.63 -27.65
N GLY A 804 23.35 -20.29 -26.70
CA GLY A 804 23.30 -20.94 -25.39
C GLY A 804 23.02 -22.43 -25.52
N LYS A 805 22.08 -22.81 -26.40
CA LYS A 805 21.80 -24.22 -26.73
C LYS A 805 23.05 -24.94 -27.25
N LYS A 806 23.75 -24.39 -28.25
CA LYS A 806 24.97 -24.99 -28.81
C LYS A 806 26.08 -25.16 -27.76
N LYS A 807 26.27 -24.17 -26.88
CA LYS A 807 27.25 -24.28 -25.78
C LYS A 807 26.93 -25.41 -24.81
N ILE A 808 25.66 -25.62 -24.50
CA ILE A 808 25.22 -26.72 -23.64
C ILE A 808 25.38 -28.06 -24.38
N GLU A 809 25.05 -28.13 -25.68
CA GLU A 809 25.27 -29.31 -26.52
C GLU A 809 26.75 -29.74 -26.52
N SER A 810 27.66 -28.81 -26.83
CA SER A 810 29.11 -29.09 -26.82
C SER A 810 29.60 -29.54 -25.45
N PHE A 811 29.13 -28.90 -24.36
CA PHE A 811 29.49 -29.33 -23.01
C PHE A 811 29.07 -30.77 -22.69
N LEU A 812 27.87 -31.20 -23.12
CA LEU A 812 27.41 -32.57 -22.89
C LEU A 812 28.19 -33.59 -23.71
N GLU A 813 28.51 -33.25 -24.97
CA GLU A 813 29.35 -34.08 -25.85
C GLU A 813 30.75 -34.28 -25.27
N GLU A 814 31.40 -33.21 -24.80
CA GLU A 814 32.72 -33.24 -24.16
C GLU A 814 32.77 -34.12 -22.89
N ASN A 815 31.63 -34.29 -22.21
CA ASN A 815 31.51 -35.10 -20.99
C ASN A 815 30.92 -36.51 -21.24
N ASN A 816 30.93 -36.98 -22.50
CA ASN A 816 30.44 -38.31 -22.91
C ASN A 816 28.95 -38.58 -22.60
N LEU A 817 28.14 -37.54 -22.43
CA LEU A 817 26.68 -37.65 -22.23
C LEU A 817 25.97 -37.64 -23.59
N LYS A 818 26.05 -38.75 -24.31
CA LYS A 818 25.47 -38.89 -25.66
C LYS A 818 23.93 -38.99 -25.60
N ASN A 819 23.25 -38.50 -26.65
CA ASN A 819 21.79 -38.53 -26.83
C ASN A 819 20.95 -37.66 -25.87
N CYS A 820 21.53 -36.61 -25.28
CA CYS A 820 20.76 -35.63 -24.52
C CYS A 820 19.92 -34.72 -25.43
N LYS A 821 18.65 -34.48 -25.09
CA LYS A 821 17.80 -33.53 -25.83
C LYS A 821 17.88 -32.14 -25.20
N ILE A 822 18.18 -31.11 -25.98
CA ILE A 822 18.12 -29.70 -25.50
C ILE A 822 17.04 -28.95 -26.27
N SER A 823 16.13 -28.33 -25.51
CA SER A 823 15.03 -27.56 -26.09
C SER A 823 14.75 -26.30 -25.28
N TYR A 824 14.17 -25.31 -25.94
CA TYR A 824 13.57 -24.17 -25.28
C TYR A 824 12.26 -23.80 -25.98
N ARG A 825 11.32 -23.20 -25.25
CA ARG A 825 9.99 -22.86 -25.79
C ARG A 825 10.00 -21.60 -26.64
N HIS A 826 10.68 -20.56 -26.17
CA HIS A 826 10.70 -19.24 -26.80
C HIS A 826 12.13 -18.77 -27.07
N GLU A 827 12.36 -18.21 -28.25
CA GLU A 827 13.67 -17.69 -28.66
C GLU A 827 13.91 -16.26 -28.13
N ILE A 828 15.11 -16.02 -27.61
CA ILE A 828 15.62 -14.68 -27.30
C ILE A 828 16.35 -14.15 -28.54
N LEU A 829 15.79 -13.12 -29.16
CA LEU A 829 16.22 -12.61 -30.46
C LEU A 829 17.00 -11.29 -30.37
N SER A 830 16.73 -10.47 -29.37
CA SER A 830 17.19 -9.08 -29.35
C SER A 830 18.66 -8.94 -28.91
N LYS A 831 19.47 -8.34 -29.79
CA LYS A 831 20.89 -8.04 -29.57
C LYS A 831 21.12 -6.53 -29.52
N SER A 832 21.99 -6.10 -28.62
CA SER A 832 22.32 -4.70 -28.35
C SER A 832 22.83 -3.88 -29.53
N GLN A 833 23.36 -4.52 -30.58
CA GLN A 833 23.91 -3.82 -31.74
C GLN A 833 22.90 -2.85 -32.39
N ARG A 834 21.60 -3.12 -32.28
CA ARG A 834 20.53 -2.28 -32.85
C ARG A 834 20.32 -0.95 -32.13
N ILE A 835 20.67 -0.88 -30.84
CA ILE A 835 20.46 0.32 -30.00
C ILE A 835 21.78 0.90 -29.47
N LYS A 836 22.92 0.41 -29.96
CA LYS A 836 24.26 0.80 -29.49
C LYS A 836 24.48 2.31 -29.62
N ASN A 837 24.17 2.88 -30.79
CA ASN A 837 24.35 4.31 -31.04
C ASN A 837 23.45 5.15 -30.13
N ASP A 838 22.21 4.69 -29.90
CA ASP A 838 21.27 5.36 -29.00
C ASP A 838 21.80 5.38 -27.56
N ILE A 839 22.33 4.25 -27.07
CA ILE A 839 22.96 4.14 -25.75
C ILE A 839 24.15 5.10 -25.62
N GLU A 840 25.01 5.20 -26.62
CA GLU A 840 26.18 6.08 -26.60
C GLU A 840 25.77 7.57 -26.57
N ILE A 841 24.66 7.93 -27.22
CA ILE A 841 24.10 9.30 -27.22
C ILE A 841 23.53 9.67 -25.85
N ILE A 842 22.79 8.75 -25.22
CA ILE A 842 22.12 9.00 -23.94
C ILE A 842 23.08 8.84 -22.76
N TRP A 843 23.89 7.77 -22.75
CA TRP A 843 24.80 7.40 -21.68
C TRP A 843 26.22 7.13 -22.21
N PRO A 844 26.97 8.18 -22.61
CA PRO A 844 28.28 8.05 -23.26
C PRO A 844 29.35 7.36 -22.39
N ASN A 845 29.17 7.32 -21.07
CA ASN A 845 30.12 6.72 -20.14
C ASN A 845 29.93 5.19 -19.97
N LYS A 846 28.98 4.58 -20.68
CA LYS A 846 28.70 3.14 -20.57
C LYS A 846 29.71 2.31 -21.37
N LYS A 847 30.56 1.56 -20.65
CA LYS A 847 31.73 0.86 -21.21
C LYS A 847 31.44 -0.48 -21.90
N GLU A 848 30.36 -1.18 -21.56
CA GLU A 848 30.02 -2.50 -22.13
C GLU A 848 28.70 -2.45 -22.90
N ILE A 849 28.75 -2.76 -24.21
CA ILE A 849 27.57 -2.74 -25.08
C ILE A 849 27.28 -4.11 -25.70
N SER A 850 28.16 -5.11 -25.59
CA SER A 850 27.84 -6.48 -26.07
C SER A 850 26.93 -7.20 -25.08
N CYS A 851 25.61 -7.05 -25.23
CA CYS A 851 24.61 -7.56 -24.30
C CYS A 851 23.32 -8.02 -25.01
N TYR A 852 22.50 -8.78 -24.31
CA TYR A 852 21.13 -9.06 -24.73
C TYR A 852 20.24 -7.89 -24.31
N THR A 853 19.42 -7.40 -25.25
CA THR A 853 18.45 -6.34 -25.01
C THR A 853 17.13 -6.96 -24.62
N VAL A 854 17.08 -7.45 -23.39
CA VAL A 854 15.88 -8.09 -22.81
C VAL A 854 15.50 -7.46 -21.48
N ILE A 855 14.20 -7.41 -21.21
CA ILE A 855 13.64 -7.07 -19.91
C ILE A 855 12.94 -8.33 -19.41
N ARG A 856 13.48 -8.92 -18.35
CA ARG A 856 13.07 -10.24 -17.85
C ARG A 856 12.31 -10.09 -16.55
N GLU A 857 11.14 -10.72 -16.49
CA GLU A 857 10.32 -10.76 -15.27
C GLU A 857 11.13 -11.17 -14.03
N PHE A 858 10.83 -10.51 -12.92
CA PHE A 858 11.47 -10.62 -11.61
C PHE A 858 12.92 -10.13 -11.48
N ASN A 859 13.75 -10.23 -12.53
CA ASN A 859 15.17 -9.89 -12.41
C ASN A 859 15.84 -9.58 -13.74
N MET A 860 16.45 -8.40 -13.84
CA MET A 860 17.21 -7.99 -15.03
C MET A 860 18.48 -8.84 -15.25
N PRO A 861 18.93 -9.02 -16.50
CA PRO A 861 20.22 -9.65 -16.80
C PRO A 861 21.39 -8.84 -16.22
N LYS A 862 22.46 -9.51 -15.80
CA LYS A 862 23.67 -8.84 -15.27
C LYS A 862 24.38 -8.00 -16.33
N ILE A 863 24.42 -8.52 -17.56
CA ILE A 863 24.99 -7.85 -18.72
C ILE A 863 23.82 -7.29 -19.52
N ASN A 864 23.52 -6.00 -19.36
CA ASN A 864 22.35 -5.36 -19.96
C ASN A 864 22.66 -3.93 -20.43
N ALA A 865 21.74 -3.33 -21.20
CA ALA A 865 21.88 -2.02 -21.82
C ALA A 865 21.69 -0.82 -20.86
N PHE A 866 20.98 -0.97 -19.74
CA PHE A 866 20.68 0.13 -18.83
C PHE A 866 21.81 0.42 -17.81
N PRO A 867 22.09 1.69 -17.49
CA PRO A 867 23.00 2.04 -16.42
C PRO A 867 22.65 1.39 -15.08
N GLU A 868 23.67 1.03 -14.30
CA GLU A 868 23.48 0.31 -13.04
C GLU A 868 22.65 1.09 -11.99
N ALA A 869 22.73 2.43 -12.02
CA ALA A 869 21.94 3.33 -11.19
C ALA A 869 20.42 3.16 -11.40
N MET A 870 19.98 2.72 -12.60
CA MET A 870 18.57 2.48 -12.92
C MET A 870 18.06 1.12 -12.41
N LEU A 871 18.94 0.26 -11.89
CA LEU A 871 18.67 -1.16 -11.70
C LEU A 871 18.77 -1.66 -10.25
N LYS A 872 19.36 -0.88 -9.34
CA LYS A 872 19.86 -1.41 -8.07
C LYS A 872 18.94 -1.23 -6.87
N ASP A 873 18.27 -0.10 -6.74
CA ASP A 873 17.56 0.28 -5.51
C ASP A 873 16.15 0.78 -5.88
N SER A 874 15.14 -0.04 -5.57
CA SER A 874 13.74 0.28 -5.84
C SER A 874 13.23 1.47 -5.03
N ARG A 875 13.95 1.93 -4.00
CA ARG A 875 13.60 3.16 -3.26
C ARG A 875 14.01 4.42 -4.02
N LYS A 876 14.96 4.34 -4.95
CA LYS A 876 15.42 5.51 -5.72
C LYS A 876 14.43 5.86 -6.82
N ALA A 877 14.20 7.16 -7.02
CA ALA A 877 13.27 7.69 -8.02
C ALA A 877 13.65 7.29 -9.47
N ILE A 878 14.95 7.23 -9.77
CA ILE A 878 15.46 6.92 -11.11
C ILE A 878 15.44 5.43 -11.47
N CYS A 879 15.19 4.55 -10.49
CA CYS A 879 15.20 3.11 -10.71
C CYS A 879 13.95 2.71 -11.53
N MET A 880 14.13 2.04 -12.66
CA MET A 880 13.03 1.62 -13.53
C MET A 880 12.84 0.10 -13.57
N PHE A 881 13.90 -0.65 -13.30
CA PHE A 881 13.89 -2.11 -13.25
C PHE A 881 14.73 -2.60 -12.09
N VAL A 882 14.63 -3.87 -11.71
CA VAL A 882 15.38 -4.42 -10.58
C VAL A 882 16.34 -5.51 -11.04
N MET A 883 17.61 -5.35 -10.66
CA MET A 883 18.69 -6.31 -10.79
C MET A 883 19.15 -6.74 -9.41
N LYS A 884 18.82 -7.97 -9.03
CA LYS A 884 19.18 -8.52 -7.72
C LYS A 884 20.67 -8.78 -7.61
N ARG A 885 21.21 -8.51 -6.42
CA ARG A 885 22.55 -8.96 -6.04
C ARG A 885 22.49 -10.45 -5.69
N GLU A 886 23.39 -11.25 -6.24
CA GLU A 886 23.57 -12.62 -5.76
C GLU A 886 24.26 -12.57 -4.40
N LEU A 887 23.60 -13.13 -3.38
CA LEU A 887 24.22 -13.47 -2.09
C LEU A 887 25.36 -14.49 -2.30
#